data_AF-A0A973A494-F1
#
_entry.id   AF-A0A973A494-F1
#
_cell.length_a   1.000
_cell.length_b   1.000
_cell.length_c   1.000
_cell.angle_alpha   90.00
_cell.angle_beta   90.00
_cell.angle_gamma   90.00
#
_symmetry.space_group_name_H-M   'P 1'
#
loop_
_entity.id
_entity.type
_entity.pdbx_description
1 polymer ?
#
loop_
_entity_poly.entity_id
_entity_poly.type
_entity_poly.pdbx_seq_one_letter_code
_entity_poly.pdbx_strand_id
1 'polypeptide(L)'
;MKKVLLSLSFIVISFAQVSNVDWETQVYPIFTDAGCLGCHGSSGGFTIGSTATEAYSNIVNEMSSCNSLDYVEPSDPSTSFLYLKLSGTPACGSRMPQNNQTYFDTNTDQLELINVWIQEGALPAAQPADGGVFFSEYIEGSSYNKAVEIFNATGAALDLSTYTIQLSRNGFGWGMYDATTVEPGFTYQMTGTLAAGDVLVLAADAAGADILAVTDVAFAYPSVCHYNGDDAVGLFENGTLIDAIGVELEDPGTSWSVAGVANATGEHTLVRKATVNGGNTNWAVSAGTDADNSEWIVYASDTFENLGFHVWSGGGGDNLAPVANAGQDQTVEYDIEVTLDGSSSLDPDGSIAGYLWAQISGTTVTLTNAATSIASFTSPSSDATLIFTLLVTDDEGATDTDTLTVNVMDISPAAVFFSEYIEGSSYNKAVEIFNGTDAAIDLAEFQFWQISGGGEWPEFTIDLTGTLATGETYVICHTQADPIMLAAADLVITLYHNGNDAQGLAQNFGGSWILIDAVGESGTDPGVGWDVAGVTDGTKDHTIVRKSTVLVGNTDWASSAGTNGTDSEWIVYDNNTFDYLGLHNQNANAPMVTNVSSTPDFVTSSTELELLADITPITGTISSASIWYGTDGSLLNESEMWLETGDTWAGVIPPQTGNSILQFKVSGTDDTGNTGESTTSSVMVANSTPNSIADIQADVASYLEQIVTIQGIVTIGVGVLDADDTKAYIQDGSGHGINIFDFDIMPNMDRGDELLMVGYVDQYFTTIEIVDFTYNRLSTGNELPAAAEVTVAQANSSEYEGSLITVSSTISNTTAITGGTKLTLAEGNDSTFVMIWGSTGINTTPLTVGSTWSFTGVGSQYSEDFQLLLGYSEDVVNLGINDDTNLPTMFGLHTAYPNPFNPSTTLAWTMDHSGEHELSVYNIIGQRVAVLSSGFMDAGSYTSTWQAGELSSGVYFVQLTSEHKKDIHKILLVK
;
A
#
# COMPACT_ATOMS: atom_id res chain seq x y z
N MET A 1 -36.49 57.93 21.00
CA MET A 1 -36.40 59.14 20.15
C MET A 1 -36.79 58.76 18.73
N LYS A 2 -37.51 59.64 18.03
CA LYS A 2 -38.11 59.38 16.71
C LYS A 2 -37.03 59.18 15.63
N LYS A 3 -37.19 58.12 14.81
CA LYS A 3 -36.48 57.93 13.54
C LYS A 3 -36.94 58.99 12.54
N VAL A 4 -36.00 59.63 11.86
CA VAL A 4 -36.23 60.45 10.67
C VAL A 4 -35.62 59.67 9.50
N LEU A 5 -36.47 59.15 8.62
CA LEU A 5 -36.06 58.67 7.29
C LEU A 5 -35.90 59.90 6.39
N LEU A 6 -34.71 60.11 5.82
CA LEU A 6 -34.53 60.92 4.62
C LEU A 6 -34.61 59.97 3.42
N SER A 7 -35.63 60.15 2.58
CA SER A 7 -35.71 59.54 1.26
C SER A 7 -34.90 60.40 0.27
N LEU A 8 -33.75 59.89 -0.21
CA LEU A 8 -33.17 60.37 -1.46
C LEU A 8 -33.68 59.49 -2.59
N SER A 9 -34.47 60.10 -3.48
CA SER A 9 -34.82 59.52 -4.78
C SER A 9 -33.63 59.68 -5.71
N PHE A 10 -32.91 58.60 -6.00
CA PHE A 10 -32.02 58.55 -7.15
C PHE A 10 -32.86 58.33 -8.41
N ILE A 11 -32.75 59.28 -9.34
CA ILE A 11 -33.18 59.11 -10.72
C ILE A 11 -32.19 58.13 -11.34
N VAL A 12 -32.65 56.92 -11.63
CA VAL A 12 -31.90 55.99 -12.49
C VAL A 12 -31.95 56.57 -13.90
N ILE A 13 -30.88 57.25 -14.30
CA ILE A 13 -30.56 57.43 -15.72
C ILE A 13 -29.96 56.10 -16.13
N SER A 14 -30.69 55.33 -16.95
CA SER A 14 -30.13 54.15 -17.61
C SER A 14 -29.03 54.65 -18.56
N PHE A 15 -27.77 54.50 -18.16
CA PHE A 15 -26.69 54.42 -19.14
C PHE A 15 -26.82 53.04 -19.78
N ALA A 16 -27.04 53.02 -21.10
CA ALA A 16 -26.90 51.81 -21.87
C ALA A 16 -25.44 51.34 -21.72
N GLN A 17 -25.23 50.04 -21.46
CA GLN A 17 -23.94 49.36 -21.61
C GLN A 17 -23.29 49.86 -22.90
N VAL A 18 -22.09 50.43 -22.79
CA VAL A 18 -21.30 50.81 -23.96
C VAL A 18 -20.40 49.61 -24.27
N SER A 19 -20.65 49.03 -25.43
CA SER A 19 -19.87 47.99 -26.10
C SER A 19 -18.52 48.51 -26.61
N ASN A 20 -17.53 47.62 -26.71
CA ASN A 20 -16.19 47.78 -27.30
C ASN A 20 -16.11 48.79 -28.46
N VAL A 21 -15.19 49.75 -28.36
CA VAL A 21 -15.10 50.91 -29.25
C VAL A 21 -14.22 50.63 -30.47
N ASP A 22 -14.81 50.68 -31.66
CA ASP A 22 -14.11 50.43 -32.92
C ASP A 22 -13.35 51.65 -33.46
N TRP A 23 -12.05 51.49 -33.73
CA TRP A 23 -11.23 52.57 -34.27
C TRP A 23 -11.76 53.13 -35.60
N GLU A 24 -12.02 52.28 -36.60
CA GLU A 24 -12.33 52.74 -37.95
C GLU A 24 -13.71 53.41 -38.04
N THR A 25 -14.69 52.89 -37.31
CA THR A 25 -16.09 53.31 -37.43
C THR A 25 -16.57 54.26 -36.33
N GLN A 26 -15.89 54.32 -35.18
CA GLN A 26 -16.31 55.14 -34.04
C GLN A 26 -15.30 56.21 -33.65
N VAL A 27 -14.00 55.90 -33.63
CA VAL A 27 -12.96 56.82 -33.14
C VAL A 27 -12.40 57.71 -34.26
N TYR A 28 -11.98 57.12 -35.38
CA TYR A 28 -11.43 57.85 -36.52
C TYR A 28 -12.36 58.94 -37.09
N PRO A 29 -13.68 58.72 -37.20
CA PRO A 29 -14.61 59.77 -37.64
C PRO A 29 -14.60 61.00 -36.73
N ILE A 30 -14.36 60.86 -35.42
CA ILE A 30 -14.28 62.00 -34.49
C ILE A 30 -13.16 62.95 -34.88
N PHE A 31 -11.99 62.43 -35.27
CA PHE A 31 -10.87 63.27 -35.72
C PHE A 31 -11.16 63.94 -37.06
N THR A 32 -12.00 63.35 -37.90
CA THR A 32 -12.47 63.94 -39.15
C THR A 32 -13.46 65.07 -38.89
N ASP A 33 -14.46 64.83 -38.04
CA ASP A 33 -15.53 65.77 -37.67
C ASP A 33 -15.00 66.97 -36.90
N ALA A 34 -14.03 66.74 -36.00
CA ALA A 34 -13.32 67.77 -35.27
C ALA A 34 -12.36 68.59 -36.17
N GLY A 35 -12.15 68.18 -37.42
CA GLY A 35 -11.20 68.77 -38.36
C GLY A 35 -9.73 68.57 -37.96
N CYS A 36 -9.45 67.57 -37.14
CA CYS A 36 -8.17 67.32 -36.46
C CYS A 36 -7.13 66.55 -37.30
N LEU A 37 -7.48 66.04 -38.47
CA LEU A 37 -6.58 65.19 -39.28
C LEU A 37 -5.27 65.87 -39.75
N GLY A 38 -5.21 67.21 -39.74
CA GLY A 38 -4.05 68.01 -40.15
C GLY A 38 -3.88 69.32 -39.39
N CYS A 39 -4.30 69.37 -38.12
CA CYS A 39 -4.42 70.61 -37.33
C CYS A 39 -3.11 71.26 -36.85
N HIS A 40 -1.93 70.81 -37.30
CA HIS A 40 -0.64 71.42 -36.94
C HIS A 40 -0.17 72.42 -38.02
N GLY A 41 -0.32 73.72 -37.76
CA GLY A 41 0.07 74.78 -38.70
C GLY A 41 1.57 74.85 -39.04
N SER A 42 1.86 74.97 -40.35
CA SER A 42 2.99 75.58 -41.09
C SER A 42 4.47 75.43 -40.65
N SER A 43 4.83 74.69 -39.61
CA SER A 43 6.25 74.33 -39.39
C SER A 43 6.39 72.98 -38.70
N GLY A 44 6.49 71.92 -39.50
CA GLY A 44 6.85 70.56 -39.04
C GLY A 44 5.73 69.74 -38.38
N GLY A 45 4.46 70.07 -38.65
CA GLY A 45 3.31 69.47 -37.99
C GLY A 45 3.07 68.00 -38.33
N PHE A 46 2.98 67.17 -37.30
CA PHE A 46 2.49 65.79 -37.37
C PHE A 46 1.09 65.75 -38.02
N THR A 47 0.93 64.92 -39.04
CA THR A 47 -0.34 64.70 -39.74
C THR A 47 -0.87 63.36 -39.25
N ILE A 48 -2.07 63.33 -38.66
CA ILE A 48 -2.66 62.09 -38.16
C ILE A 48 -2.80 61.12 -39.33
N GLY A 49 -3.46 61.53 -40.42
CA GLY A 49 -3.61 60.69 -41.62
C GLY A 49 -4.93 60.95 -42.32
N SER A 50 -5.03 60.61 -43.60
CA SER A 50 -6.22 60.86 -44.42
C SER A 50 -7.12 59.64 -44.61
N THR A 51 -6.70 58.49 -44.08
CA THR A 51 -7.46 57.23 -44.00
C THR A 51 -7.36 56.66 -42.58
N ALA A 52 -8.30 55.80 -42.18
CA ALA A 52 -8.32 55.20 -40.84
C ALA A 52 -7.06 54.38 -40.55
N THR A 53 -6.60 53.58 -41.52
CA THR A 53 -5.39 52.76 -41.40
C THR A 53 -4.12 53.61 -41.26
N GLU A 54 -3.95 54.62 -42.11
CA GLU A 54 -2.80 55.54 -42.04
C GLU A 54 -2.80 56.31 -40.71
N ALA A 55 -3.99 56.74 -40.27
CA ALA A 55 -4.16 57.47 -39.03
C ALA A 55 -3.79 56.65 -37.79
N TYR A 56 -4.20 55.38 -37.74
CA TYR A 56 -3.87 54.46 -36.67
C TYR A 56 -2.35 54.27 -36.54
N SER A 57 -1.70 53.90 -37.66
CA SER A 57 -0.25 53.63 -37.68
C SER A 57 0.62 54.85 -37.38
N ASN A 58 0.09 56.06 -37.53
CA ASN A 58 0.85 57.26 -37.20
C ASN A 58 0.75 57.64 -35.71
N ILE A 59 -0.28 57.19 -34.98
CA ILE A 59 -0.56 57.66 -33.61
C ILE A 59 -0.39 56.62 -32.51
N VAL A 60 -0.63 55.34 -32.75
CA VAL A 60 -0.57 54.30 -31.70
C VAL A 60 0.85 53.77 -31.58
N ASN A 61 1.41 53.75 -30.36
CA ASN A 61 2.81 53.36 -30.07
C ASN A 61 3.87 54.17 -30.84
N GLU A 62 3.50 55.38 -31.26
CA GLU A 62 4.38 56.29 -31.99
C GLU A 62 4.82 57.44 -31.10
N MET A 63 6.12 57.60 -30.93
CA MET A 63 6.67 58.59 -30.01
C MET A 63 6.38 60.02 -30.47
N SER A 64 5.88 60.84 -29.54
CA SER A 64 5.65 62.25 -29.77
C SER A 64 6.94 63.01 -30.00
N SER A 65 6.92 63.98 -30.93
CA SER A 65 8.06 64.88 -31.18
C SER A 65 8.31 65.91 -30.07
N CYS A 66 7.49 65.93 -29.02
CA CYS A 66 7.39 67.03 -28.06
C CYS A 66 7.74 66.62 -26.61
N ASN A 67 7.76 65.32 -26.31
CA ASN A 67 8.13 64.70 -25.02
C ASN A 67 8.54 63.23 -25.26
N SER A 68 8.83 62.48 -24.19
CA SER A 68 9.10 61.03 -24.24
C SER A 68 7.84 60.18 -24.07
N LEU A 69 6.66 60.72 -24.42
CA LEU A 69 5.38 60.00 -24.38
C LEU A 69 4.96 59.64 -25.79
N ASP A 70 4.18 58.57 -25.93
CA ASP A 70 3.60 58.19 -27.21
C ASP A 70 2.38 59.07 -27.53
N TYR A 71 2.08 59.22 -28.83
CA TYR A 71 0.90 59.96 -29.28
C TYR A 71 -0.38 59.33 -28.71
N VAL A 72 -0.48 58.00 -28.75
CA VAL A 72 -1.44 57.21 -28.00
C VAL A 72 -0.66 56.06 -27.36
N GLU A 73 -0.67 56.02 -26.04
CA GLU A 73 -0.21 54.92 -25.21
C GLU A 73 -1.43 54.02 -24.96
N PRO A 74 -1.45 52.78 -25.48
CA PRO A 74 -2.51 51.83 -25.18
C PRO A 74 -2.74 51.69 -23.67
N SER A 75 -4.01 51.56 -23.28
CA SER A 75 -4.48 51.35 -21.91
C SER A 75 -4.32 52.54 -20.95
N ASP A 76 -3.54 53.57 -21.29
CA ASP A 76 -3.32 54.73 -20.41
C ASP A 76 -3.59 56.08 -21.10
N PRO A 77 -4.81 56.63 -20.96
CA PRO A 77 -5.15 57.96 -21.43
C PRO A 77 -4.34 59.07 -20.76
N SER A 78 -3.85 58.85 -19.53
CA SER A 78 -3.15 59.86 -18.75
C SER A 78 -1.73 60.13 -19.25
N THR A 79 -1.13 59.16 -19.95
CA THR A 79 0.18 59.28 -20.61
C THR A 79 0.07 59.39 -22.13
N SER A 80 -1.11 59.11 -22.72
CA SER A 80 -1.42 59.37 -24.13
C SER A 80 -1.39 60.85 -24.50
N PHE A 81 -0.35 61.29 -25.23
CA PHE A 81 -0.13 62.70 -25.53
C PHE A 81 -1.26 63.35 -26.34
N LEU A 82 -1.86 62.61 -27.28
CA LEU A 82 -2.97 63.08 -28.10
C LEU A 82 -4.21 63.30 -27.23
N TYR A 83 -4.55 62.38 -26.32
CA TYR A 83 -5.70 62.52 -25.42
C TYR A 83 -5.58 63.74 -24.52
N LEU A 84 -4.41 63.95 -23.89
CA LEU A 84 -4.11 65.14 -23.07
C LEU A 84 -4.30 66.46 -23.84
N LYS A 85 -4.03 66.47 -25.15
CA LYS A 85 -4.26 67.62 -26.02
C LYS A 85 -5.72 67.87 -26.38
N LEU A 86 -6.57 66.84 -26.38
CA LEU A 86 -8.01 66.97 -26.61
C LEU A 86 -8.72 67.40 -25.31
N SER A 87 -8.35 66.80 -24.18
CA SER A 87 -8.95 67.02 -22.86
C SER A 87 -8.62 68.39 -22.23
N GLY A 88 -7.55 69.06 -22.69
CA GLY A 88 -7.24 70.45 -22.31
C GLY A 88 -6.10 70.62 -21.31
N THR A 89 -5.32 69.57 -21.06
CA THR A 89 -4.11 69.58 -20.20
C THR A 89 -2.83 69.28 -20.99
N PRO A 90 -2.45 70.08 -21.99
CA PRO A 90 -1.32 69.74 -22.85
C PRO A 90 0.02 69.88 -22.11
N ALA A 91 0.83 68.82 -22.10
CA ALA A 91 2.21 68.86 -21.61
C ALA A 91 3.12 69.80 -22.43
N CYS A 92 2.84 69.94 -23.75
CA CYS A 92 3.50 70.90 -24.64
C CYS A 92 2.70 71.15 -25.94
N GLY A 93 2.82 72.35 -26.52
CA GLY A 93 2.02 72.79 -27.68
C GLY A 93 0.62 73.33 -27.30
N SER A 94 -0.19 73.66 -28.31
CA SER A 94 -1.58 74.15 -28.10
C SER A 94 -2.59 73.01 -28.06
N ARG A 95 -3.73 73.22 -27.38
CA ARG A 95 -4.88 72.30 -27.34
C ARG A 95 -5.42 72.01 -28.75
N MET A 96 -5.86 70.78 -29.00
CA MET A 96 -6.48 70.34 -30.27
C MET A 96 -8.01 70.25 -30.15
N PRO A 97 -8.78 70.56 -31.21
CA PRO A 97 -8.36 71.13 -32.49
C PRO A 97 -7.89 72.58 -32.35
N GLN A 98 -6.81 72.96 -33.04
CA GLN A 98 -6.27 74.33 -32.96
C GLN A 98 -7.28 75.40 -33.43
N ASN A 99 -8.11 75.07 -34.43
CA ASN A 99 -9.12 75.96 -35.01
C ASN A 99 -10.42 76.01 -34.19
N ASN A 100 -10.59 75.14 -33.20
CA ASN A 100 -11.73 75.11 -32.29
C ASN A 100 -11.36 74.42 -30.96
N GLN A 101 -10.60 75.11 -30.11
CA GLN A 101 -10.04 74.53 -28.88
C GLN A 101 -11.08 74.13 -27.83
N THR A 102 -12.35 74.49 -28.00
CA THR A 102 -13.45 74.12 -27.10
C THR A 102 -14.32 73.00 -27.67
N TYR A 103 -13.93 72.40 -28.81
CA TYR A 103 -14.73 71.35 -29.46
C TYR A 103 -15.08 70.21 -28.50
N PHE A 104 -14.09 69.65 -27.81
CA PHE A 104 -14.29 68.55 -26.86
C PHE A 104 -14.89 68.98 -25.51
N ASP A 105 -14.91 70.28 -25.18
CA ASP A 105 -15.68 70.78 -24.01
C ASP A 105 -17.19 70.70 -24.25
N THR A 106 -17.60 70.70 -25.52
CA THR A 106 -19.01 70.68 -25.95
C THR A 106 -19.44 69.37 -26.61
N ASN A 107 -18.48 68.48 -26.88
CA ASN A 107 -18.66 67.11 -27.39
C ASN A 107 -17.98 66.13 -26.44
N THR A 108 -18.34 66.17 -25.16
CA THR A 108 -17.73 65.35 -24.10
C THR A 108 -17.87 63.85 -24.39
N ASP A 109 -18.97 63.43 -24.99
CA ASP A 109 -19.22 62.02 -25.33
C ASP A 109 -18.23 61.51 -26.39
N GLN A 110 -17.76 62.38 -27.29
CA GLN A 110 -16.72 62.03 -28.28
C GLN A 110 -15.32 61.97 -27.64
N LEU A 111 -15.05 62.82 -26.64
CA LEU A 111 -13.80 62.73 -25.88
C LEU A 111 -13.78 61.45 -25.05
N GLU A 112 -14.90 61.10 -24.43
CA GLU A 112 -15.07 59.87 -23.65
C GLU A 112 -14.93 58.64 -24.54
N LEU A 113 -15.46 58.66 -25.77
CA LEU A 113 -15.29 57.53 -26.69
C LEU A 113 -13.81 57.29 -27.07
N ILE A 114 -13.02 58.36 -27.18
CA ILE A 114 -11.55 58.25 -27.37
C ILE A 114 -10.88 57.75 -26.08
N ASN A 115 -11.33 58.19 -24.90
CA ASN A 115 -10.84 57.73 -23.61
C ASN A 115 -11.01 56.21 -23.45
N VAL A 116 -12.23 55.74 -23.68
CA VAL A 116 -12.61 54.32 -23.58
C VAL A 116 -11.81 53.49 -24.58
N TRP A 117 -11.70 53.92 -25.84
CA TRP A 117 -10.87 53.21 -26.83
C TRP A 117 -9.40 53.08 -26.40
N ILE A 118 -8.82 54.12 -25.78
CA ILE A 118 -7.46 54.05 -25.27
C ILE A 118 -7.39 53.06 -24.11
N GLN A 119 -8.32 53.13 -23.15
CA GLN A 119 -8.40 52.20 -22.02
C GLN A 119 -8.57 50.74 -22.46
N GLU A 120 -9.25 50.51 -23.58
CA GLU A 120 -9.41 49.20 -24.24
C GLU A 120 -8.15 48.76 -25.03
N GLY A 121 -6.99 49.38 -24.83
CA GLY A 121 -5.73 49.03 -25.49
C GLY A 121 -5.56 49.64 -26.89
N ALA A 122 -6.35 50.66 -27.23
CA ALA A 122 -6.26 51.41 -28.48
C ALA A 122 -6.31 50.53 -29.75
N LEU A 123 -7.12 49.47 -29.75
CA LEU A 123 -7.14 48.43 -30.80
C LEU A 123 -7.70 48.92 -32.15
N PRO A 124 -7.27 48.34 -33.30
CA PRO A 124 -7.71 48.79 -34.62
C PRO A 124 -9.10 48.28 -35.02
N ALA A 125 -9.64 47.31 -34.28
CA ALA A 125 -10.97 46.75 -34.45
C ALA A 125 -11.62 46.56 -33.08
N ALA A 126 -12.94 46.76 -32.98
CA ALA A 126 -13.68 46.43 -31.76
C ALA A 126 -13.54 44.94 -31.43
N GLN A 127 -13.23 44.63 -30.17
CA GLN A 127 -13.37 43.27 -29.64
C GLN A 127 -14.86 42.87 -29.70
N PRO A 128 -15.21 41.59 -29.92
CA PRO A 128 -16.60 41.17 -29.84
C PRO A 128 -17.15 41.41 -28.42
N ALA A 129 -18.39 41.90 -28.33
CA ALA A 129 -19.05 42.21 -27.05
C ALA A 129 -19.36 40.95 -26.20
N ASP A 130 -19.21 39.76 -26.77
CA ASP A 130 -19.56 38.47 -26.17
C ASP A 130 -18.33 37.70 -25.66
N GLY A 131 -17.16 38.32 -25.44
CA GLY A 131 -15.95 37.63 -24.95
C GLY A 131 -15.20 36.79 -26.00
N GLY A 132 -13.91 36.51 -25.78
CA GLY A 132 -13.02 35.73 -26.67
C GLY A 132 -12.62 34.35 -26.11
N VAL A 133 -11.69 33.66 -26.79
CA VAL A 133 -11.05 32.43 -26.29
C VAL A 133 -9.63 32.77 -25.88
N PHE A 134 -9.23 32.38 -24.68
CA PHE A 134 -7.93 32.78 -24.12
C PHE A 134 -7.42 31.77 -23.10
N PHE A 135 -6.13 31.86 -22.79
CA PHE A 135 -5.51 31.15 -21.69
C PHE A 135 -5.98 31.73 -20.36
N SER A 136 -6.74 30.94 -19.60
CA SER A 136 -7.20 31.32 -18.26
C SER A 136 -6.20 30.96 -17.17
N GLU A 137 -5.34 29.96 -17.40
CA GLU A 137 -4.31 29.57 -16.46
C GLU A 137 -3.08 28.95 -17.14
N TYR A 138 -1.92 29.17 -16.56
CA TYR A 138 -0.64 28.57 -16.94
C TYR A 138 0.12 28.15 -15.69
N ILE A 139 0.51 26.88 -15.65
CA ILE A 139 1.21 26.27 -14.52
C ILE A 139 2.59 25.82 -14.99
N GLU A 140 3.62 26.42 -14.42
CA GLU A 140 4.96 25.83 -14.36
C GLU A 140 5.29 25.56 -12.88
N GLY A 141 4.77 24.44 -12.38
CA GLY A 141 5.04 23.95 -11.04
C GLY A 141 6.29 23.09 -10.96
N SER A 142 6.53 22.54 -9.78
CA SER A 142 7.70 21.70 -9.52
C SER A 142 7.67 20.41 -10.36
N SER A 143 8.85 19.88 -10.65
CA SER A 143 9.01 18.62 -11.38
C SER A 143 8.30 18.59 -12.75
N TYR A 144 7.21 17.83 -12.85
CA TYR A 144 6.43 17.62 -14.08
C TYR A 144 5.05 18.29 -14.02
N ASN A 145 4.78 19.10 -13.00
CA ASN A 145 3.53 19.85 -12.85
C ASN A 145 3.46 20.97 -13.90
N LYS A 146 2.99 20.62 -15.10
CA LYS A 146 2.88 21.55 -16.22
C LYS A 146 1.50 21.43 -16.85
N ALA A 147 0.77 22.55 -16.89
CA ALA A 147 -0.58 22.59 -17.44
C ALA A 147 -0.94 23.98 -17.99
N VAL A 148 -1.77 24.00 -19.03
CA VAL A 148 -2.41 25.22 -19.53
C VAL A 148 -3.90 25.02 -19.61
N GLU A 149 -4.65 26.04 -19.22
CA GLU A 149 -6.10 26.08 -19.25
C GLU A 149 -6.58 27.11 -20.29
N ILE A 150 -7.58 26.73 -21.07
CA ILE A 150 -8.19 27.60 -22.09
C ILE A 150 -9.66 27.82 -21.74
N PHE A 151 -10.08 29.07 -21.62
CA PHE A 151 -11.45 29.45 -21.31
C PHE A 151 -12.23 29.94 -22.52
N ASN A 152 -13.50 29.54 -22.60
CA ASN A 152 -14.44 30.02 -23.60
C ASN A 152 -15.34 31.15 -23.06
N ALA A 153 -14.94 32.40 -23.28
CA ALA A 153 -15.74 33.54 -22.89
C ALA A 153 -16.82 33.92 -23.93
N THR A 154 -16.90 33.26 -25.10
CA THR A 154 -17.66 33.72 -26.29
C THR A 154 -19.19 33.75 -26.15
N GLY A 155 -19.73 33.41 -24.98
CA GLY A 155 -21.17 33.32 -24.73
C GLY A 155 -21.90 32.19 -25.49
N ALA A 156 -21.19 31.40 -26.30
CA ALA A 156 -21.72 30.25 -27.04
C ALA A 156 -20.75 29.06 -27.03
N ALA A 157 -21.25 27.86 -27.32
CA ALA A 157 -20.39 26.68 -27.44
C ALA A 157 -19.50 26.77 -28.69
N LEU A 158 -18.21 26.45 -28.54
CA LEU A 158 -17.19 26.52 -29.58
C LEU A 158 -16.90 25.16 -30.20
N ASP A 159 -16.74 25.12 -31.51
CA ASP A 159 -16.11 23.99 -32.20
C ASP A 159 -14.59 24.15 -32.13
N LEU A 160 -13.92 23.26 -31.38
CA LEU A 160 -12.48 23.33 -31.17
C LEU A 160 -11.66 22.89 -32.38
N SER A 161 -12.28 22.35 -33.43
CA SER A 161 -11.56 21.85 -34.61
C SER A 161 -10.85 22.93 -35.44
N THR A 162 -11.16 24.21 -35.19
CA THR A 162 -10.45 25.34 -35.78
C THR A 162 -9.30 25.86 -34.92
N TYR A 163 -9.12 25.33 -33.71
CA TYR A 163 -8.17 25.83 -32.73
C TYR A 163 -6.93 24.95 -32.62
N THR A 164 -5.76 25.59 -32.52
CA THR A 164 -4.50 24.91 -32.23
C THR A 164 -3.74 25.64 -31.13
N ILE A 165 -2.95 24.88 -30.37
CA ILE A 165 -1.95 25.43 -29.46
C ILE A 165 -0.57 25.06 -30.00
N GLN A 166 0.36 26.01 -29.94
CA GLN A 166 1.72 25.81 -30.43
C GLN A 166 2.73 26.28 -29.40
N LEU A 167 3.77 25.48 -29.20
CA LEU A 167 4.91 25.82 -28.36
C LEU A 167 6.00 26.43 -29.24
N SER A 168 6.62 27.50 -28.77
CA SER A 168 7.87 28.01 -29.30
C SER A 168 8.97 27.82 -28.28
N ARG A 169 9.86 26.87 -28.59
CA ARG A 169 10.93 26.50 -27.67
C ARG A 169 12.13 27.42 -27.84
N ASN A 170 12.64 28.02 -26.76
CA ASN A 170 13.81 28.93 -26.79
C ASN A 170 13.80 29.95 -27.94
N GLY A 171 12.63 30.54 -28.23
CA GLY A 171 12.49 31.56 -29.28
C GLY A 171 12.72 31.07 -30.72
N PHE A 172 12.55 29.79 -31.02
CA PHE A 172 12.80 29.24 -32.37
C PHE A 172 11.66 29.38 -33.37
N GLY A 173 10.50 29.90 -32.96
CA GLY A 173 9.28 29.96 -33.78
C GLY A 173 8.23 28.93 -33.38
N TRP A 174 6.97 29.15 -33.76
CA TRP A 174 5.86 28.27 -33.40
C TRP A 174 6.00 26.86 -33.99
N GLY A 175 5.90 25.83 -33.15
CA GLY A 175 5.99 24.42 -33.55
C GLY A 175 7.41 23.94 -33.89
N MET A 176 8.44 24.72 -33.57
CA MET A 176 9.83 24.45 -33.96
C MET A 176 10.65 23.85 -32.81
N TYR A 177 11.39 22.77 -33.09
CA TYR A 177 12.41 22.24 -32.18
C TYR A 177 13.66 23.12 -32.13
N ASP A 178 14.06 23.61 -33.32
CA ASP A 178 15.16 24.52 -33.58
C ASP A 178 14.78 25.43 -34.76
N ALA A 179 15.60 26.44 -35.08
CA ALA A 179 15.32 27.42 -36.14
C ALA A 179 15.05 26.83 -37.57
N THR A 180 15.21 25.53 -37.77
CA THR A 180 15.02 24.85 -39.07
C THR A 180 14.17 23.58 -39.02
N THR A 181 13.87 23.05 -37.83
CA THR A 181 13.20 21.76 -37.64
C THR A 181 11.85 21.94 -36.95
N VAL A 182 10.78 21.48 -37.59
CA VAL A 182 9.43 21.39 -36.98
C VAL A 182 9.38 20.16 -36.07
N GLU A 183 8.86 20.32 -34.85
CA GLU A 183 8.54 19.21 -33.93
C GLU A 183 7.03 18.97 -33.94
N PRO A 184 6.54 17.85 -34.48
CA PRO A 184 5.11 17.53 -34.47
C PRO A 184 4.45 17.58 -33.09
N GLY A 185 5.18 17.25 -32.02
CA GLY A 185 4.67 17.34 -30.64
C GLY A 185 4.40 18.77 -30.15
N PHE A 186 5.04 19.78 -30.74
CA PHE A 186 4.91 21.19 -30.35
C PHE A 186 3.73 21.91 -31.02
N THR A 187 2.85 21.16 -31.69
CA THR A 187 1.58 21.66 -32.22
C THR A 187 0.49 20.68 -31.88
N TYR A 188 -0.52 21.13 -31.14
CA TYR A 188 -1.70 20.32 -30.83
C TYR A 188 -2.94 20.89 -31.51
N GLN A 189 -3.58 20.04 -32.32
CA GLN A 189 -4.87 20.32 -32.95
C GLN A 189 -5.97 19.91 -31.99
N MET A 190 -6.74 20.89 -31.51
CA MET A 190 -7.84 20.62 -30.60
C MET A 190 -9.01 19.96 -31.33
N THR A 191 -9.83 19.23 -30.56
CA THR A 191 -11.01 18.54 -31.08
C THR A 191 -12.15 18.61 -30.07
N GLY A 192 -13.39 18.46 -30.53
CA GLY A 192 -14.56 18.47 -29.66
C GLY A 192 -15.26 19.82 -29.60
N THR A 193 -16.06 20.02 -28.55
CA THR A 193 -16.85 21.24 -28.34
C THR A 193 -16.64 21.72 -26.92
N LEU A 194 -16.34 23.01 -26.73
CA LEU A 194 -16.21 23.65 -25.43
C LEU A 194 -17.42 24.52 -25.17
N ALA A 195 -18.16 24.31 -24.07
CA ALA A 195 -19.36 25.11 -23.81
C ALA A 195 -19.00 26.56 -23.41
N ALA A 196 -19.97 27.47 -23.48
CA ALA A 196 -19.78 28.84 -23.02
C ALA A 196 -19.52 28.87 -21.51
N GLY A 197 -18.45 29.53 -21.08
CA GLY A 197 -18.05 29.59 -19.67
C GLY A 197 -17.35 28.33 -19.14
N ASP A 198 -17.09 27.33 -19.99
CA ASP A 198 -16.29 26.16 -19.63
C ASP A 198 -14.82 26.37 -20.01
N VAL A 199 -13.96 25.51 -19.44
CA VAL A 199 -12.52 25.45 -19.69
C VAL A 199 -12.10 24.14 -20.36
N LEU A 200 -10.93 24.14 -21.00
CA LEU A 200 -10.21 22.95 -21.47
C LEU A 200 -8.83 22.91 -20.81
N VAL A 201 -8.55 21.85 -20.06
CA VAL A 201 -7.27 21.66 -19.35
C VAL A 201 -6.34 20.70 -20.09
N LEU A 202 -5.13 21.16 -20.40
CA LEU A 202 -4.09 20.40 -21.10
C LEU A 202 -2.85 20.27 -20.21
N ALA A 203 -2.41 19.05 -19.92
CA ALA A 203 -1.28 18.82 -18.99
C ALA A 203 -0.25 17.79 -19.49
N ALA A 204 0.93 17.79 -18.87
CA ALA A 204 1.89 16.70 -19.02
C ALA A 204 1.36 15.42 -18.34
N ASP A 205 1.58 14.24 -18.95
CA ASP A 205 1.10 12.96 -18.42
C ASP A 205 1.80 12.47 -17.14
N ALA A 206 2.91 13.11 -16.79
CA ALA A 206 3.66 12.90 -15.56
C ALA A 206 3.34 13.94 -14.46
N ALA A 207 2.35 14.82 -14.67
CA ALA A 207 1.93 15.80 -13.66
C ALA A 207 1.34 15.12 -12.41
N GLY A 208 1.31 15.85 -11.29
CA GLY A 208 0.73 15.39 -10.03
C GLY A 208 -0.75 15.01 -10.14
N ALA A 209 -1.23 14.23 -9.17
CA ALA A 209 -2.59 13.69 -9.17
C ALA A 209 -3.68 14.77 -9.21
N ASP A 210 -3.45 15.91 -8.55
CA ASP A 210 -4.42 17.01 -8.49
C ASP A 210 -4.63 17.67 -9.86
N ILE A 211 -3.55 17.87 -10.62
CA ILE A 211 -3.62 18.37 -12.01
C ILE A 211 -4.32 17.32 -12.90
N LEU A 212 -3.90 16.05 -12.81
CA LEU A 212 -4.44 14.99 -13.66
C LEU A 212 -5.92 14.71 -13.40
N ALA A 213 -6.43 15.00 -12.20
CA ALA A 213 -7.85 14.81 -11.85
C ALA A 213 -8.80 15.73 -12.64
N VAL A 214 -8.33 16.92 -13.02
CA VAL A 214 -9.11 17.92 -13.78
C VAL A 214 -8.66 18.04 -15.24
N THR A 215 -7.64 17.29 -15.66
CA THR A 215 -7.08 17.33 -17.02
C THR A 215 -8.00 16.66 -18.03
N ASP A 216 -8.31 17.39 -19.12
CA ASP A 216 -9.05 16.83 -20.25
C ASP A 216 -8.14 16.05 -21.22
N VAL A 217 -6.91 16.54 -21.43
CA VAL A 217 -5.92 15.91 -22.32
C VAL A 217 -4.53 15.92 -21.69
N ALA A 218 -4.03 14.73 -21.37
CA ALA A 218 -2.68 14.51 -20.89
C ALA A 218 -1.73 14.09 -22.02
N PHE A 219 -0.51 14.65 -22.03
CA PHE A 219 0.46 14.43 -23.10
C PHE A 219 1.79 13.84 -22.61
N ALA A 220 2.30 12.84 -23.34
CA ALA A 220 3.68 12.41 -23.24
C ALA A 220 4.65 13.40 -23.90
N TYR A 221 5.91 13.44 -23.45
CA TYR A 221 6.96 14.23 -24.09
C TYR A 221 7.32 13.69 -25.50
N PRO A 222 7.56 14.56 -26.50
CA PRO A 222 7.44 16.02 -26.49
C PRO A 222 6.00 16.49 -26.72
N SER A 223 5.58 17.56 -26.03
CA SER A 223 4.26 18.17 -26.22
C SER A 223 4.25 19.67 -25.97
N VAL A 224 3.12 20.31 -26.26
CA VAL A 224 2.83 21.72 -25.95
C VAL A 224 2.79 22.05 -24.44
N CYS A 225 2.76 21.04 -23.56
CA CYS A 225 2.78 21.20 -22.10
C CYS A 225 4.17 20.93 -21.49
N HIS A 226 5.22 20.77 -22.30
CA HIS A 226 6.58 20.53 -21.82
C HIS A 226 7.48 21.75 -22.04
N TYR A 227 7.05 22.89 -21.50
CA TYR A 227 7.80 24.15 -21.45
C TYR A 227 8.59 24.30 -20.13
N ASN A 228 9.53 25.23 -20.06
CA ASN A 228 10.30 25.52 -18.84
C ASN A 228 10.54 27.03 -18.60
N GLY A 229 9.50 27.83 -18.88
CA GLY A 229 9.42 29.23 -18.45
C GLY A 229 10.02 30.23 -19.41
N ASP A 230 11.02 29.83 -20.20
CA ASP A 230 11.59 30.56 -21.34
C ASP A 230 10.98 30.17 -22.69
N ASP A 231 10.01 29.24 -22.69
CA ASP A 231 9.30 28.82 -23.89
C ASP A 231 7.95 29.55 -24.01
N ALA A 232 7.65 30.09 -25.19
CA ALA A 232 6.39 30.76 -25.45
C ALA A 232 5.29 29.76 -25.84
N VAL A 233 4.06 30.01 -25.43
CA VAL A 233 2.87 29.20 -25.74
C VAL A 233 1.82 30.09 -26.42
N GLY A 234 1.37 29.69 -27.61
CA GLY A 234 0.43 30.47 -28.42
C GLY A 234 -0.86 29.71 -28.73
N LEU A 235 -1.98 30.41 -28.62
CA LEU A 235 -3.31 29.92 -29.00
C LEU A 235 -3.70 30.49 -30.36
N PHE A 236 -4.19 29.63 -31.25
CA PHE A 236 -4.51 29.99 -32.63
C PHE A 236 -5.93 29.58 -32.99
N GLU A 237 -6.59 30.43 -33.78
CA GLU A 237 -7.85 30.11 -34.45
C GLU A 237 -7.65 30.21 -35.97
N ASN A 238 -7.95 29.14 -36.71
CA ASN A 238 -7.75 29.07 -38.16
C ASN A 238 -6.33 29.47 -38.62
N GLY A 239 -5.33 29.19 -37.77
CA GLY A 239 -3.92 29.54 -38.00
C GLY A 239 -3.55 31.00 -37.69
N THR A 240 -4.46 31.79 -37.14
CA THR A 240 -4.18 33.16 -36.65
C THR A 240 -3.96 33.13 -35.14
N LEU A 241 -2.87 33.73 -34.65
CA LEU A 241 -2.61 33.86 -33.22
C LEU A 241 -3.68 34.75 -32.58
N ILE A 242 -4.29 34.27 -31.50
CA ILE A 242 -5.35 34.99 -30.75
C ILE A 242 -4.98 35.25 -29.29
N ASP A 243 -4.06 34.46 -28.72
CA ASP A 243 -3.55 34.67 -27.37
C ASP A 243 -2.12 34.12 -27.23
N ALA A 244 -1.33 34.69 -26.34
CA ALA A 244 0.06 34.27 -26.15
C ALA A 244 0.55 34.44 -24.71
N ILE A 245 1.34 33.45 -24.27
CA ILE A 245 2.20 33.51 -23.10
C ILE A 245 3.64 33.49 -23.61
N GLY A 246 4.41 34.54 -23.35
CA GLY A 246 5.75 34.71 -23.92
C GLY A 246 5.77 35.28 -25.34
N VAL A 247 6.97 35.38 -25.93
CA VAL A 247 7.20 35.99 -27.27
C VAL A 247 7.85 34.97 -28.21
N GLU A 248 7.23 34.71 -29.37
CA GLU A 248 7.62 33.64 -30.31
C GLU A 248 9.11 33.56 -30.66
N LEU A 249 9.76 34.68 -30.96
CA LEU A 249 11.13 34.72 -31.47
C LEU A 249 12.13 35.27 -30.45
N GLU A 250 11.77 35.20 -29.17
CA GLU A 250 12.57 35.69 -28.06
C GLU A 250 12.85 34.57 -27.06
N ASP A 251 14.09 34.49 -26.63
CA ASP A 251 14.52 33.66 -25.51
C ASP A 251 14.91 34.61 -24.36
N PRO A 252 14.14 34.66 -23.26
CA PRO A 252 14.46 35.51 -22.11
C PRO A 252 15.66 35.00 -21.31
N GLY A 253 16.16 33.80 -21.62
CA GLY A 253 17.29 33.12 -20.99
C GLY A 253 16.93 32.36 -19.72
N THR A 254 15.87 32.78 -19.00
CA THR A 254 15.31 32.03 -17.86
C THR A 254 13.80 31.98 -17.91
N SER A 255 13.14 33.14 -17.80
CA SER A 255 11.68 33.26 -17.82
C SER A 255 11.28 34.74 -17.87
N TRP A 256 10.03 35.03 -18.25
CA TRP A 256 9.50 36.38 -18.28
C TRP A 256 9.00 36.82 -16.89
N SER A 257 9.11 38.12 -16.62
CA SER A 257 8.48 38.73 -15.44
C SER A 257 7.02 39.05 -15.74
N VAL A 258 6.14 38.88 -14.76
CA VAL A 258 4.69 39.10 -14.89
C VAL A 258 4.20 39.80 -13.63
N ALA A 259 3.34 40.81 -13.77
CA ALA A 259 2.74 41.55 -12.65
C ALA A 259 3.74 42.10 -11.61
N GLY A 260 4.98 42.39 -12.03
CA GLY A 260 6.06 42.86 -11.16
C GLY A 260 6.81 41.75 -10.41
N VAL A 261 6.41 40.49 -10.56
CA VAL A 261 7.13 39.32 -10.07
C VAL A 261 8.18 38.91 -11.10
N ALA A 262 9.45 38.90 -10.68
CA ALA A 262 10.55 38.50 -11.54
C ALA A 262 10.48 37.01 -11.85
N ASN A 263 10.77 36.63 -13.11
CA ASN A 263 10.82 35.22 -13.56
C ASN A 263 9.51 34.43 -13.39
N ALA A 264 8.36 35.12 -13.32
CA ALA A 264 7.05 34.56 -13.01
C ALA A 264 6.48 33.55 -14.02
N THR A 265 6.99 33.47 -15.26
CA THR A 265 6.61 32.33 -16.12
C THR A 265 7.34 31.06 -15.74
N GLY A 266 8.32 31.08 -14.84
CA GLY A 266 9.00 29.88 -14.31
C GLY A 266 8.72 29.66 -12.82
N GLU A 267 8.47 28.41 -12.42
CA GLU A 267 8.22 28.00 -11.01
C GLU A 267 7.05 28.75 -10.33
N HIS A 268 5.98 29.05 -11.07
CA HIS A 268 4.78 29.76 -10.58
C HIS A 268 3.53 29.30 -11.31
N THR A 269 2.38 29.68 -10.75
CA THR A 269 1.07 29.56 -11.41
C THR A 269 0.55 30.95 -11.78
N LEU A 270 0.16 31.11 -13.04
CA LEU A 270 -0.37 32.35 -13.60
C LEU A 270 -1.86 32.16 -13.88
N VAL A 271 -2.72 32.92 -13.22
CA VAL A 271 -4.17 32.90 -13.44
C VAL A 271 -4.59 34.20 -14.09
N ARG A 272 -5.38 34.11 -15.15
CA ARG A 272 -5.94 35.27 -15.84
C ARG A 272 -6.95 35.98 -14.93
N LYS A 273 -6.96 37.31 -14.92
CA LYS A 273 -7.94 38.08 -14.13
C LYS A 273 -9.35 37.93 -14.69
N ALA A 274 -10.35 37.96 -13.82
CA ALA A 274 -11.77 37.82 -14.17
C ALA A 274 -12.32 38.97 -15.04
N THR A 275 -11.60 40.10 -15.10
CA THR A 275 -11.90 41.26 -15.93
C THR A 275 -11.43 41.10 -17.38
N VAL A 276 -10.59 40.09 -17.66
CA VAL A 276 -10.12 39.83 -19.02
C VAL A 276 -11.24 39.22 -19.86
N ASN A 277 -11.50 39.84 -21.01
CA ASN A 277 -12.61 39.48 -21.88
C ASN A 277 -12.17 38.79 -23.18
N GLY A 278 -10.87 38.52 -23.36
CA GLY A 278 -10.33 37.94 -24.59
C GLY A 278 -8.82 37.72 -24.54
N GLY A 279 -8.31 37.00 -25.54
CA GLY A 279 -6.89 36.72 -25.68
C GLY A 279 -6.09 37.96 -26.04
N ASN A 280 -4.83 38.01 -25.62
CA ASN A 280 -3.92 39.10 -25.88
C ASN A 280 -2.64 38.59 -26.56
N THR A 281 -2.46 38.97 -27.82
CA THR A 281 -1.28 38.57 -28.60
C THR A 281 -0.03 39.40 -28.29
N ASN A 282 -0.15 40.50 -27.55
CA ASN A 282 0.96 41.32 -27.11
C ASN A 282 1.34 40.95 -25.67
N TRP A 283 2.27 40.01 -25.54
CA TRP A 283 2.71 39.52 -24.23
C TRP A 283 3.20 40.62 -23.29
N ALA A 284 3.89 41.66 -23.78
CA ALA A 284 4.39 42.74 -22.92
C ALA A 284 3.25 43.51 -22.24
N VAL A 285 2.13 43.70 -22.94
CA VAL A 285 0.91 44.33 -22.38
C VAL A 285 0.22 43.34 -21.44
N SER A 286 0.09 42.10 -21.87
CA SER A 286 -0.57 41.06 -21.09
C SER A 286 0.11 40.80 -19.75
N ALA A 287 1.43 40.62 -19.77
CA ALA A 287 2.24 40.38 -18.60
C ALA A 287 2.25 41.56 -17.62
N GLY A 288 2.17 42.79 -18.13
CA GLY A 288 2.27 44.00 -17.34
C GLY A 288 3.62 44.16 -16.63
N THR A 289 3.78 45.27 -15.92
CA THR A 289 4.96 45.57 -15.10
C THR A 289 4.68 45.50 -13.60
N ASP A 290 3.42 45.49 -13.21
CA ASP A 290 2.94 45.42 -11.83
C ASP A 290 1.54 44.78 -11.77
N ALA A 291 1.06 44.55 -10.56
CA ALA A 291 -0.24 43.92 -10.33
C ALA A 291 -1.42 44.75 -10.85
N ASP A 292 -1.29 46.07 -11.05
CA ASP A 292 -2.41 46.91 -11.48
C ASP A 292 -2.61 46.82 -13.00
N ASN A 293 -1.51 46.85 -13.76
CA ASN A 293 -1.57 46.86 -15.23
C ASN A 293 -1.43 45.48 -15.90
N SER A 294 -1.17 44.42 -15.13
CA SER A 294 -1.14 43.05 -15.63
C SER A 294 -2.53 42.46 -15.83
N GLU A 295 -2.67 41.59 -16.84
CA GLU A 295 -3.85 40.73 -17.05
C GLU A 295 -3.80 39.46 -16.18
N TRP A 296 -2.70 39.23 -15.45
CA TRP A 296 -2.43 38.01 -14.70
C TRP A 296 -2.30 38.28 -13.20
N ILE A 297 -2.68 37.27 -12.42
CA ILE A 297 -2.36 37.10 -11.01
C ILE A 297 -1.27 36.03 -10.93
N VAL A 298 -0.20 36.31 -10.18
CA VAL A 298 0.93 35.39 -10.01
C VAL A 298 0.83 34.73 -8.64
N TYR A 299 0.64 33.42 -8.63
CA TYR A 299 0.66 32.57 -7.43
C TYR A 299 1.98 31.82 -7.30
N ALA A 300 2.24 31.30 -6.11
CA ALA A 300 3.40 30.45 -5.86
C ALA A 300 3.40 29.20 -6.75
N SER A 301 4.57 28.56 -6.86
CA SER A 301 4.69 27.24 -7.49
C SER A 301 3.68 26.26 -6.86
N ASP A 302 3.21 25.31 -7.66
CA ASP A 302 2.29 24.25 -7.25
C ASP A 302 0.95 24.71 -6.62
N THR A 303 0.43 25.86 -7.05
CA THR A 303 -0.93 26.31 -6.73
C THR A 303 -1.89 25.79 -7.81
N PHE A 304 -2.88 24.96 -7.48
CA PHE A 304 -3.75 24.28 -8.47
C PHE A 304 -5.24 24.53 -8.25
N GLU A 305 -5.59 25.32 -7.24
CA GLU A 305 -6.95 25.52 -6.76
C GLU A 305 -7.84 26.24 -7.79
N ASN A 306 -7.25 26.87 -8.80
CA ASN A 306 -7.97 27.54 -9.89
C ASN A 306 -8.08 26.67 -11.15
N LEU A 307 -7.42 25.50 -11.18
CA LEU A 307 -7.39 24.65 -12.37
C LEU A 307 -8.69 23.86 -12.53
N GLY A 308 -9.26 23.88 -13.74
CA GLY A 308 -10.50 23.23 -14.08
C GLY A 308 -11.73 24.15 -14.03
N PHE A 309 -11.56 25.44 -13.76
CA PHE A 309 -12.60 26.45 -13.92
C PHE A 309 -12.00 27.86 -14.05
N HIS A 310 -12.75 28.80 -14.62
CA HIS A 310 -12.32 30.20 -14.66
C HIS A 310 -13.44 31.14 -14.21
N VAL A 311 -13.09 32.07 -13.33
CA VAL A 311 -14.02 33.11 -12.87
C VAL A 311 -14.00 34.26 -13.88
N TRP A 312 -15.14 34.54 -14.50
CA TRP A 312 -15.28 35.58 -15.54
C TRP A 312 -16.45 36.51 -15.23
N SER A 313 -16.18 37.82 -15.22
CA SER A 313 -17.17 38.88 -14.92
C SER A 313 -18.11 39.21 -16.09
N GLY A 314 -18.03 38.50 -17.23
CA GLY A 314 -18.90 38.76 -18.38
C GLY A 314 -18.60 40.07 -19.11
N GLY A 315 -17.45 40.71 -18.84
CA GLY A 315 -17.10 42.03 -19.38
C GLY A 315 -17.97 43.19 -18.88
N GLY A 316 -18.84 42.96 -17.89
CA GLY A 316 -19.55 44.01 -17.16
C GLY A 316 -19.10 43.96 -15.71
N GLY A 317 -18.41 44.99 -15.22
CA GLY A 317 -17.85 45.05 -13.86
C GLY A 317 -18.89 45.01 -12.73
N ASP A 318 -19.57 43.87 -12.59
CA ASP A 318 -20.33 43.48 -11.41
C ASP A 318 -19.33 42.84 -10.43
N ASN A 319 -19.24 43.40 -9.22
CA ASN A 319 -18.37 42.92 -8.15
C ASN A 319 -18.53 41.42 -7.88
N LEU A 320 -17.42 40.69 -7.88
CA LEU A 320 -17.35 39.32 -7.39
C LEU A 320 -17.15 39.33 -5.87
N ALA A 321 -17.58 38.28 -5.19
CA ALA A 321 -17.29 38.17 -3.76
C ALA A 321 -15.80 37.80 -3.57
N PRO A 322 -15.16 38.24 -2.48
CA PRO A 322 -13.81 37.79 -2.16
C PRO A 322 -13.81 36.29 -1.88
N VAL A 323 -12.64 35.67 -1.83
CA VAL A 323 -12.46 34.30 -1.37
C VAL A 323 -11.78 34.35 0.00
N ALA A 324 -12.50 33.95 1.03
CA ALA A 324 -11.96 33.86 2.38
C ALA A 324 -11.13 32.58 2.54
N ASN A 325 -9.96 32.69 3.17
CA ASN A 325 -9.11 31.56 3.52
C ASN A 325 -8.65 31.73 4.97
N ALA A 326 -9.09 30.85 5.86
CA ALA A 326 -8.82 30.88 7.30
C ALA A 326 -7.54 30.09 7.69
N GLY A 327 -6.84 29.51 6.72
CA GLY A 327 -5.70 28.62 6.95
C GLY A 327 -6.10 27.21 7.39
N GLN A 328 -5.10 26.36 7.61
CA GLN A 328 -5.29 24.97 8.01
C GLN A 328 -5.63 24.83 9.50
N ASP A 329 -6.45 23.82 9.82
CA ASP A 329 -6.75 23.39 11.19
C ASP A 329 -5.47 23.16 12.02
N GLN A 330 -5.51 23.53 13.29
CA GLN A 330 -4.35 23.51 14.18
C GLN A 330 -4.58 22.60 15.39
N THR A 331 -3.52 21.94 15.84
CA THR A 331 -3.47 21.23 17.12
C THR A 331 -2.35 21.81 17.97
N VAL A 332 -2.64 22.22 19.19
CA VAL A 332 -1.74 23.02 20.03
C VAL A 332 -1.75 22.60 21.50
N GLU A 333 -0.63 22.87 22.18
CA GLU A 333 -0.45 22.73 23.63
C GLU A 333 -1.36 23.66 24.45
N TYR A 334 -1.39 23.40 25.75
CA TYR A 334 -2.00 24.29 26.74
C TYR A 334 -1.22 25.59 26.92
N ASP A 335 -1.95 26.68 27.18
CA ASP A 335 -1.40 27.97 27.61
C ASP A 335 -0.36 28.59 26.64
N ILE A 336 -0.39 28.23 25.35
CA ILE A 336 0.47 28.81 24.31
C ILE A 336 -0.24 29.90 23.49
N GLU A 337 0.52 30.75 22.83
CA GLU A 337 -0.02 31.70 21.85
C GLU A 337 -0.26 31.00 20.51
N VAL A 338 -1.52 31.06 20.04
CA VAL A 338 -2.00 30.48 18.77
C VAL A 338 -2.24 31.62 17.79
N THR A 339 -1.79 31.46 16.55
CA THR A 339 -1.95 32.45 15.47
C THR A 339 -2.98 31.97 14.46
N LEU A 340 -3.91 32.84 14.07
CA LEU A 340 -4.88 32.63 13.00
C LEU A 340 -4.49 33.54 11.83
N ASP A 341 -4.20 32.97 10.66
CA ASP A 341 -3.68 33.70 9.52
C ASP A 341 -4.61 33.57 8.30
N GLY A 342 -5.24 34.68 7.94
CA GLY A 342 -6.13 34.78 6.79
C GLY A 342 -5.54 35.57 5.64
N SER A 343 -4.23 35.83 5.65
CA SER A 343 -3.55 36.66 4.65
C SER A 343 -3.58 36.07 3.22
N SER A 344 -3.86 34.78 3.08
CA SER A 344 -4.07 34.11 1.78
C SER A 344 -5.46 34.31 1.18
N SER A 345 -6.34 35.06 1.86
CA SER A 345 -7.61 35.48 1.27
C SER A 345 -7.34 36.42 0.09
N LEU A 346 -8.21 36.39 -0.92
CA LEU A 346 -8.06 37.23 -2.12
C LEU A 346 -9.39 37.79 -2.58
N ASP A 347 -9.32 38.76 -3.50
CA ASP A 347 -10.48 39.28 -4.19
C ASP A 347 -10.27 39.16 -5.71
N PRO A 348 -11.13 38.42 -6.45
CA PRO A 348 -10.87 38.09 -7.87
C PRO A 348 -10.88 39.29 -8.83
N ASP A 349 -11.57 40.38 -8.49
CA ASP A 349 -11.76 41.57 -9.33
C ASP A 349 -11.40 42.90 -8.66
N GLY A 350 -10.94 42.85 -7.40
CA GLY A 350 -10.56 44.04 -6.63
C GLY A 350 -9.52 43.79 -5.53
N SER A 351 -9.75 44.34 -4.35
CA SER A 351 -8.87 44.24 -3.20
C SER A 351 -9.63 44.03 -1.89
N ILE A 352 -9.02 43.35 -0.92
CA ILE A 352 -9.66 43.14 0.38
C ILE A 352 -9.66 44.42 1.22
N ALA A 353 -10.85 44.90 1.56
CA ALA A 353 -11.05 46.04 2.46
C ALA A 353 -11.09 45.68 3.95
N GLY A 354 -11.39 44.42 4.31
CA GLY A 354 -11.52 44.04 5.71
C GLY A 354 -11.45 42.55 6.01
N TYR A 355 -10.99 42.26 7.23
CA TYR A 355 -10.95 40.94 7.85
C TYR A 355 -11.70 40.99 9.18
N LEU A 356 -12.38 39.92 9.55
CA LEU A 356 -12.97 39.77 10.86
C LEU A 356 -12.98 38.31 11.31
N TRP A 357 -12.16 38.01 12.31
CA TRP A 357 -12.13 36.76 13.03
C TRP A 357 -13.16 36.75 14.16
N ALA A 358 -13.95 35.68 14.21
CA ALA A 358 -14.88 35.43 15.30
C ALA A 358 -14.82 33.98 15.75
N GLN A 359 -14.75 33.76 17.06
CA GLN A 359 -14.96 32.43 17.61
C GLN A 359 -16.45 32.08 17.54
N ILE A 360 -16.78 30.92 16.98
CA ILE A 360 -18.15 30.43 16.82
C ILE A 360 -18.46 29.19 17.66
N SER A 361 -17.44 28.49 18.16
CA SER A 361 -17.61 27.32 19.05
C SER A 361 -16.44 27.16 20.04
N GLY A 362 -16.67 26.38 21.10
CA GLY A 362 -15.66 26.01 22.09
C GLY A 362 -15.54 26.96 23.30
N THR A 363 -14.51 26.72 24.12
CA THR A 363 -14.17 27.54 25.30
C THR A 363 -13.81 28.95 24.86
N THR A 364 -14.47 29.97 25.43
CA THR A 364 -14.26 31.37 25.00
C THR A 364 -12.83 31.84 25.23
N VAL A 365 -12.16 32.28 24.17
CA VAL A 365 -10.84 32.90 24.21
C VAL A 365 -10.91 34.39 23.85
N THR A 366 -9.89 35.16 24.22
CA THR A 366 -9.78 36.57 23.83
C THR A 366 -8.89 36.70 22.60
N LEU A 367 -9.48 37.07 21.47
CA LEU A 367 -8.73 37.35 20.24
C LEU A 367 -8.05 38.72 20.32
N THR A 368 -6.76 38.73 20.01
CA THR A 368 -5.98 39.94 19.73
C THR A 368 -5.95 40.16 18.21
N ASN A 369 -6.11 41.40 17.77
CA ASN A 369 -6.13 41.78 16.35
C ASN A 369 -7.20 41.07 15.51
N ALA A 370 -8.37 40.79 16.08
CA ALA A 370 -9.46 40.09 15.40
C ALA A 370 -9.97 40.75 14.11
N ALA A 371 -9.59 41.99 13.80
CA ALA A 371 -10.03 42.71 12.60
C ALA A 371 -8.90 42.94 11.56
N THR A 372 -7.85 42.11 11.61
CA THR A 372 -6.75 42.11 10.65
C THR A 372 -6.57 40.72 10.04
N SER A 373 -5.77 40.62 8.97
CA SER A 373 -5.49 39.32 8.33
C SER A 373 -4.89 38.31 9.31
N ILE A 374 -4.06 38.75 10.25
CA ILE A 374 -3.48 37.91 11.31
C ILE A 374 -4.09 38.26 12.67
N ALA A 375 -4.66 37.27 13.35
CA ALA A 375 -5.16 37.36 14.72
C ALA A 375 -4.44 36.36 15.63
N SER A 376 -4.50 36.54 16.95
CA SER A 376 -3.93 35.56 17.89
C SER A 376 -4.75 35.41 19.17
N PHE A 377 -4.56 34.32 19.90
CA PHE A 377 -5.12 34.10 21.23
C PHE A 377 -4.23 33.19 22.07
N THR A 378 -4.47 33.11 23.37
CA THR A 378 -3.83 32.10 24.24
C THR A 378 -4.73 30.88 24.39
N SER A 379 -4.24 29.69 24.09
CA SER A 379 -4.99 28.43 24.20
C SER A 379 -5.45 28.17 25.65
N PRO A 380 -6.60 27.50 25.87
CA PRO A 380 -7.04 27.11 27.22
C PRO A 380 -6.09 26.12 27.90
N SER A 381 -6.17 26.05 29.23
CA SER A 381 -5.35 25.17 30.06
C SER A 381 -5.91 23.75 30.23
N SER A 382 -6.72 23.28 29.27
CA SER A 382 -7.39 21.99 29.27
C SER A 382 -7.91 21.65 27.88
N ASP A 383 -8.14 20.37 27.60
CA ASP A 383 -8.71 19.89 26.35
C ASP A 383 -9.89 20.74 25.86
N ALA A 384 -9.80 21.24 24.63
CA ALA A 384 -10.85 22.04 24.02
C ALA A 384 -10.76 22.02 22.49
N THR A 385 -11.89 21.90 21.81
CA THR A 385 -12.00 22.20 20.38
C THR A 385 -12.63 23.58 20.21
N LEU A 386 -11.88 24.49 19.59
CA LEU A 386 -12.30 25.85 19.28
C LEU A 386 -12.56 25.95 17.78
N ILE A 387 -13.65 26.60 17.37
CA ILE A 387 -13.91 26.87 15.95
C ILE A 387 -13.99 28.37 15.76
N PHE A 388 -13.22 28.87 14.80
CA PHE A 388 -13.17 30.25 14.38
C PHE A 388 -13.75 30.38 12.97
N THR A 389 -14.37 31.52 12.69
CA THR A 389 -14.72 31.92 11.33
C THR A 389 -13.95 33.19 10.99
N LEU A 390 -13.39 33.20 9.78
CA LEU A 390 -12.88 34.40 9.14
C LEU A 390 -13.96 34.93 8.21
N LEU A 391 -14.30 36.20 8.33
CA LEU A 391 -15.09 36.97 7.35
C LEU A 391 -14.17 37.92 6.61
N VAL A 392 -14.19 37.87 5.29
CA VAL A 392 -13.45 38.76 4.40
C VAL A 392 -14.44 39.68 3.69
N THR A 393 -14.06 40.94 3.48
CA THR A 393 -14.86 41.95 2.76
C THR A 393 -14.00 42.61 1.71
N ASP A 394 -14.44 42.65 0.46
CA ASP A 394 -13.78 43.34 -0.64
C ASP A 394 -13.99 44.87 -0.58
N ASP A 395 -13.38 45.60 -1.51
CA ASP A 395 -13.44 47.06 -1.59
C ASP A 395 -14.74 47.63 -2.18
N GLU A 396 -15.60 46.78 -2.74
CA GLU A 396 -16.94 47.15 -3.21
C GLU A 396 -18.07 46.69 -2.27
N GLY A 397 -17.72 45.98 -1.19
CA GLY A 397 -18.57 45.57 -0.08
C GLY A 397 -19.18 44.17 -0.15
N ALA A 398 -18.80 43.29 -1.09
CA ALA A 398 -19.18 41.88 -0.98
C ALA A 398 -18.26 41.14 0.01
N THR A 399 -18.72 39.96 0.44
CA THR A 399 -18.13 39.25 1.57
C THR A 399 -18.14 37.76 1.37
N ASP A 400 -17.14 37.09 1.92
CA ASP A 400 -17.08 35.63 2.00
C ASP A 400 -16.55 35.18 3.37
N THR A 401 -16.77 33.92 3.72
CA THR A 401 -16.36 33.37 5.02
C THR A 401 -15.72 32.01 4.90
N ASP A 402 -14.71 31.77 5.73
CA ASP A 402 -14.10 30.46 5.93
C ASP A 402 -14.02 30.11 7.43
N THR A 403 -13.77 28.85 7.76
CA THR A 403 -13.69 28.36 9.15
C THR A 403 -12.41 27.59 9.41
N LEU A 404 -11.89 27.76 10.64
CA LEU A 404 -10.70 27.12 11.15
C LEU A 404 -11.01 26.43 12.49
N THR A 405 -10.57 25.19 12.66
CA THR A 405 -10.62 24.46 13.93
C THR A 405 -9.27 24.51 14.63
N VAL A 406 -9.27 24.78 15.94
CA VAL A 406 -8.10 24.64 16.81
C VAL A 406 -8.42 23.61 17.90
N ASN A 407 -7.73 22.48 17.86
CA ASN A 407 -7.74 21.47 18.91
C ASN A 407 -6.66 21.78 19.93
N VAL A 408 -7.06 21.93 21.18
CA VAL A 408 -6.16 22.16 22.31
C VAL A 408 -6.16 20.90 23.13
N MET A 409 -4.99 20.32 23.35
CA MET A 409 -4.81 19.09 24.12
C MET A 409 -3.38 18.99 24.65
N ASP A 410 -3.18 18.06 25.60
CA ASP A 410 -1.84 17.72 26.09
C ASP A 410 -1.07 17.03 24.96
N ILE A 411 -0.05 17.69 24.43
CA ILE A 411 0.86 17.15 23.43
C ILE A 411 2.28 17.05 24.02
N SER A 412 2.39 17.02 25.35
CA SER A 412 3.67 16.88 26.03
C SER A 412 4.27 15.54 25.63
N PRO A 413 5.62 15.43 25.57
CA PRO A 413 6.23 14.20 25.10
C PRO A 413 5.65 13.00 25.87
N ALA A 414 5.04 12.10 25.11
CA ALA A 414 4.32 10.99 25.71
C ALA A 414 5.30 10.11 26.49
N ALA A 415 4.78 9.30 27.42
CA ALA A 415 5.56 8.20 28.00
C ALA A 415 5.85 7.09 26.97
N VAL A 416 5.69 7.37 25.67
CA VAL A 416 6.07 6.53 24.55
C VAL A 416 7.24 7.21 23.83
N PHE A 417 8.40 6.55 23.77
CA PHE A 417 9.64 7.18 23.30
C PHE A 417 10.62 6.12 22.79
N PHE A 418 11.67 6.54 22.08
CA PHE A 418 12.75 5.66 21.66
C PHE A 418 13.61 5.23 22.85
N SER A 419 13.67 3.93 23.08
CA SER A 419 14.50 3.32 24.13
C SER A 419 15.87 2.88 23.63
N GLU A 420 16.03 2.61 22.34
CA GLU A 420 17.31 2.20 21.76
C GLU A 420 17.42 2.61 20.29
N TYR A 421 18.63 2.98 19.87
CA TYR A 421 19.00 3.22 18.48
C TYR A 421 20.32 2.49 18.18
N ILE A 422 20.33 1.70 17.11
CA ILE A 422 21.48 0.88 16.70
C ILE A 422 21.92 1.29 15.29
N GLU A 423 23.12 1.85 15.16
CA GLU A 423 23.85 1.97 13.90
C GLU A 423 25.05 1.03 13.94
N GLY A 424 24.77 -0.26 13.79
CA GLY A 424 25.77 -1.32 13.84
C GLY A 424 26.48 -1.54 12.52
N SER A 425 27.42 -2.50 12.49
CA SER A 425 28.15 -2.85 11.27
C SER A 425 27.24 -3.42 10.19
N SER A 426 27.54 -3.15 8.91
CA SER A 426 26.75 -3.65 7.77
C SER A 426 25.26 -3.26 7.91
N TYR A 427 24.35 -4.24 7.93
CA TYR A 427 22.91 -4.05 7.97
C TYR A 427 22.34 -4.10 9.40
N ASN A 428 23.17 -4.12 10.43
CA ASN A 428 22.70 -4.11 11.82
C ASN A 428 22.15 -2.73 12.15
N LYS A 429 20.90 -2.48 11.79
CA LYS A 429 20.18 -1.22 11.98
C LYS A 429 18.88 -1.53 12.69
N ALA A 430 18.63 -0.83 13.79
CA ALA A 430 17.36 -0.91 14.48
C ALA A 430 17.06 0.37 15.25
N VAL A 431 15.77 0.59 15.50
CA VAL A 431 15.25 1.57 16.44
C VAL A 431 14.19 0.88 17.28
N GLU A 432 14.19 1.12 18.59
CA GLU A 432 13.25 0.54 19.54
C GLU A 432 12.38 1.62 20.15
N ILE A 433 11.06 1.41 20.16
CA ILE A 433 10.08 2.27 20.82
C ILE A 433 9.63 1.58 22.11
N PHE A 434 9.53 2.33 23.20
CA PHE A 434 9.07 1.84 24.48
C PHE A 434 7.72 2.44 24.86
N ASN A 435 6.79 1.61 25.36
CA ASN A 435 5.55 2.09 25.99
C ASN A 435 5.70 2.18 27.52
N GLY A 436 6.07 3.36 28.00
CA GLY A 436 6.12 3.72 29.42
C GLY A 436 4.80 4.19 30.03
N THR A 437 3.68 4.15 29.29
CA THR A 437 2.36 4.54 29.82
C THR A 437 1.80 3.50 30.80
N ASP A 438 0.70 3.82 31.48
CA ASP A 438 0.00 2.90 32.41
C ASP A 438 -1.03 1.98 31.72
N ALA A 439 -1.05 1.97 30.38
CA ALA A 439 -1.99 1.19 29.57
C ALA A 439 -1.35 0.65 28.28
N ALA A 440 -2.04 -0.27 27.62
CA ALA A 440 -1.69 -0.63 26.24
C ALA A 440 -2.05 0.52 25.30
N ILE A 441 -1.19 0.79 24.32
CA ILE A 441 -1.38 1.83 23.30
C ILE A 441 -1.68 1.20 21.94
N ASP A 442 -2.47 1.89 21.12
CA ASP A 442 -2.69 1.53 19.72
C ASP A 442 -1.59 2.14 18.85
N LEU A 443 -0.77 1.30 18.23
CA LEU A 443 0.33 1.77 17.38
C LEU A 443 -0.17 2.43 16.09
N ALA A 444 -1.44 2.25 15.70
CA ALA A 444 -2.03 3.00 14.58
C ALA A 444 -2.12 4.52 14.86
N GLU A 445 -2.00 4.93 16.12
CA GLU A 445 -1.88 6.34 16.50
C GLU A 445 -0.44 6.86 16.41
N PHE A 446 0.53 6.04 15.97
CA PHE A 446 1.94 6.41 15.91
C PHE A 446 2.54 6.21 14.51
N GLN A 447 3.50 7.06 14.18
CA GLN A 447 4.31 6.98 12.97
C GLN A 447 5.79 7.08 13.32
N PHE A 448 6.59 6.28 12.61
CA PHE A 448 8.03 6.46 12.59
C PHE A 448 8.40 7.40 11.44
N TRP A 449 9.20 8.41 11.75
CA TRP A 449 9.65 9.45 10.83
C TRP A 449 11.16 9.36 10.62
N GLN A 450 11.63 9.69 9.42
CA GLN A 450 13.05 9.77 9.11
C GLN A 450 13.35 11.04 8.31
N ILE A 451 14.56 11.57 8.51
CA ILE A 451 15.25 12.55 7.65
C ILE A 451 16.59 11.96 7.23
N SER A 452 16.95 12.09 5.96
CA SER A 452 18.18 11.52 5.38
C SER A 452 19.23 12.60 5.08
N GLY A 453 20.31 12.66 5.87
CA GLY A 453 21.41 13.61 5.65
C GLY A 453 20.99 15.09 5.74
N GLY A 454 20.16 15.44 6.72
CA GLY A 454 19.59 16.78 6.91
C GLY A 454 18.32 17.03 6.07
N GLY A 455 17.45 17.93 6.53
CA GLY A 455 16.10 18.12 5.97
C GLY A 455 15.09 18.57 7.02
N GLU A 456 13.79 18.49 6.73
CA GLU A 456 12.72 18.85 7.66
C GLU A 456 11.80 17.67 7.97
N TRP A 457 11.21 17.64 9.16
CA TRP A 457 10.31 16.57 9.57
C TRP A 457 8.94 16.65 8.87
N PRO A 458 8.32 15.52 8.50
CA PRO A 458 8.96 14.26 8.11
C PRO A 458 9.44 14.30 6.65
N GLU A 459 10.53 13.60 6.33
CA GLU A 459 10.90 13.32 4.94
C GLU A 459 10.35 11.96 4.48
N PHE A 460 10.47 10.95 5.35
CA PHE A 460 9.88 9.63 5.16
C PHE A 460 9.07 9.24 6.38
N THR A 461 7.96 8.53 6.15
CA THR A 461 7.10 8.02 7.22
C THR A 461 6.87 6.52 7.06
N ILE A 462 6.70 5.85 8.19
CA ILE A 462 6.27 4.46 8.30
C ILE A 462 5.11 4.43 9.30
N ASP A 463 3.96 3.97 8.83
CA ASP A 463 2.81 3.72 9.70
C ASP A 463 3.07 2.51 10.58
N LEU A 464 2.85 2.66 11.88
CA LEU A 464 2.93 1.56 12.82
C LEU A 464 1.54 0.95 12.99
N THR A 465 1.49 -0.33 13.35
CA THR A 465 0.23 -1.05 13.55
C THR A 465 0.34 -2.05 14.69
N GLY A 466 -0.79 -2.42 15.27
CA GLY A 466 -0.87 -3.35 16.38
C GLY A 466 -1.09 -2.64 17.72
N THR A 467 -0.92 -3.39 18.80
CA THR A 467 -1.11 -2.88 20.16
C THR A 467 0.16 -3.16 20.95
N LEU A 468 0.72 -2.13 21.57
CA LEU A 468 1.90 -2.25 22.42
C LEU A 468 1.48 -2.19 23.88
N ALA A 469 1.66 -3.27 24.64
CA ALA A 469 1.28 -3.31 26.04
C ALA A 469 2.16 -2.38 26.91
N THR A 470 1.65 -2.01 28.09
CA THR A 470 2.42 -1.21 29.06
C THR A 470 3.70 -1.94 29.47
N GLY A 471 4.83 -1.23 29.42
CA GLY A 471 6.15 -1.76 29.77
C GLY A 471 6.81 -2.63 28.71
N GLU A 472 6.21 -2.81 27.54
CA GLU A 472 6.81 -3.54 26.41
C GLU A 472 7.51 -2.57 25.43
N THR A 473 8.35 -3.13 24.57
CA THR A 473 9.00 -2.41 23.47
C THR A 473 8.50 -2.88 22.10
N TYR A 474 8.72 -2.06 21.08
CA TYR A 474 8.44 -2.34 19.68
C TYR A 474 9.70 -2.07 18.85
N VAL A 475 10.29 -3.12 18.31
CA VAL A 475 11.58 -3.08 17.63
C VAL A 475 11.40 -3.07 16.12
N ILE A 476 11.94 -2.03 15.47
CA ILE A 476 12.00 -1.90 14.01
C ILE A 476 13.42 -2.24 13.56
N CYS A 477 13.58 -3.25 12.71
CA CYS A 477 14.89 -3.79 12.33
C CYS A 477 15.06 -3.92 10.82
N HIS A 478 16.31 -3.81 10.34
CA HIS A 478 16.62 -4.07 8.95
C HIS A 478 16.41 -5.55 8.59
N THR A 479 15.82 -5.83 7.43
CA THR A 479 15.63 -7.17 6.80
C THR A 479 16.87 -8.06 6.70
N GLN A 480 18.07 -7.53 6.89
CA GLN A 480 19.34 -8.26 6.75
C GLN A 480 20.23 -8.11 8.00
N ALA A 481 19.65 -7.63 9.10
CA ALA A 481 20.35 -7.52 10.37
C ALA A 481 20.77 -8.90 10.90
N ASP A 482 21.63 -8.88 11.91
CA ASP A 482 22.04 -10.07 12.64
C ASP A 482 20.82 -10.88 13.12
N PRO A 483 20.84 -12.22 13.05
CA PRO A 483 19.73 -13.06 13.49
C PRO A 483 19.25 -12.77 14.92
N ILE A 484 20.14 -12.33 15.83
CA ILE A 484 19.75 -11.94 17.19
C ILE A 484 18.82 -10.72 17.17
N MET A 485 19.08 -9.74 16.30
CA MET A 485 18.22 -8.56 16.15
C MET A 485 16.89 -8.91 15.48
N LEU A 486 16.94 -9.75 14.45
CA LEU A 486 15.72 -10.21 13.76
C LEU A 486 14.79 -11.00 14.67
N ALA A 487 15.33 -11.76 15.63
CA ALA A 487 14.54 -12.48 16.62
C ALA A 487 13.84 -11.55 17.62
N ALA A 488 14.35 -10.33 17.83
CA ALA A 488 13.75 -9.32 18.69
C ALA A 488 12.83 -8.35 17.94
N ALA A 489 12.76 -8.42 16.60
CA ALA A 489 12.08 -7.43 15.77
C ALA A 489 10.57 -7.67 15.68
N ASP A 490 9.78 -6.63 15.95
CA ASP A 490 8.33 -6.60 15.70
C ASP A 490 8.00 -6.15 14.27
N LEU A 491 8.86 -5.32 13.69
CA LEU A 491 8.76 -4.85 12.32
C LEU A 491 10.08 -5.01 11.58
N VAL A 492 10.08 -5.85 10.55
CA VAL A 492 11.26 -6.09 9.70
C VAL A 492 11.08 -5.39 8.36
N ILE A 493 11.86 -4.33 8.13
CA ILE A 493 11.81 -3.48 6.92
C ILE A 493 13.21 -3.19 6.39
N THR A 494 13.34 -2.54 5.25
CA THR A 494 14.66 -2.09 4.81
C THR A 494 14.97 -0.71 5.41
N LEU A 495 15.66 -0.71 6.55
CA LEU A 495 15.92 0.46 7.37
C LEU A 495 17.31 1.04 7.07
N TYR A 496 17.39 2.30 6.64
CA TYR A 496 18.60 2.83 5.98
C TYR A 496 19.38 3.90 6.75
N HIS A 497 19.09 4.11 8.04
CA HIS A 497 19.83 5.13 8.79
C HIS A 497 21.33 4.80 8.89
N ASN A 498 22.17 5.81 8.74
CA ASN A 498 23.63 5.65 8.67
C ASN A 498 24.42 6.52 9.66
N GLY A 499 23.74 7.07 10.67
CA GLY A 499 24.34 7.82 11.77
C GLY A 499 24.10 9.33 11.66
N ASN A 500 24.03 9.89 10.45
CA ASN A 500 23.65 11.28 10.20
C ASN A 500 22.19 11.46 9.74
N ASP A 501 21.39 10.39 9.83
CA ASP A 501 19.97 10.40 9.51
C ASP A 501 19.16 10.50 10.80
N ALA A 502 18.28 11.49 10.89
CA ALA A 502 17.49 11.72 12.09
C ALA A 502 16.27 10.79 12.09
N GLN A 503 15.96 10.21 13.25
CA GLN A 503 14.78 9.37 13.46
C GLN A 503 13.81 10.07 14.41
N GLY A 504 12.54 10.11 14.05
CA GLY A 504 11.48 10.76 14.81
C GLY A 504 10.35 9.79 15.13
N LEU A 505 9.76 9.91 16.32
CA LEU A 505 8.51 9.25 16.67
C LEU A 505 7.42 10.30 16.70
N ALA A 506 6.37 10.13 15.92
CA ALA A 506 5.22 11.02 15.90
C ALA A 506 3.96 10.31 16.35
N GLN A 507 3.04 11.06 16.96
CA GLN A 507 1.73 10.58 17.39
C GLN A 507 0.63 11.41 16.72
N ASN A 508 -0.49 10.76 16.39
CA ASN A 508 -1.67 11.39 15.85
C ASN A 508 -2.50 12.00 16.98
N PHE A 509 -2.66 13.33 16.93
CA PHE A 509 -3.49 14.09 17.84
C PHE A 509 -4.64 14.73 17.05
N GLY A 510 -5.80 14.07 17.05
CA GLY A 510 -7.02 14.62 16.44
C GLY A 510 -6.93 14.83 14.93
N GLY A 511 -6.13 14.01 14.22
CA GLY A 511 -5.91 14.10 12.77
C GLY A 511 -4.59 14.79 12.38
N SER A 512 -3.87 15.39 13.32
CA SER A 512 -2.56 16.00 13.09
C SER A 512 -1.45 15.12 13.66
N TRP A 513 -0.40 14.87 12.88
CA TRP A 513 0.79 14.16 13.36
C TRP A 513 1.77 15.13 14.02
N ILE A 514 2.18 14.82 15.26
CA ILE A 514 3.09 15.67 16.05
C ILE A 514 4.27 14.81 16.51
N LEU A 515 5.50 15.31 16.30
CA LEU A 515 6.73 14.69 16.80
C LEU A 515 6.73 14.69 18.34
N ILE A 516 6.96 13.54 18.95
CA ILE A 516 6.97 13.34 20.42
C ILE A 516 8.34 12.90 20.95
N ASP A 517 9.21 12.33 20.11
CA ASP A 517 10.58 11.96 20.48
C ASP A 517 11.51 11.92 19.26
N ALA A 518 12.82 12.09 19.46
CA ALA A 518 13.78 12.08 18.36
C ALA A 518 15.19 11.58 18.73
N VAL A 519 15.83 10.96 17.74
CA VAL A 519 17.28 10.74 17.65
C VAL A 519 17.80 11.55 16.46
N GLY A 520 18.48 12.68 16.73
CA GLY A 520 18.82 13.68 15.73
C GLY A 520 17.80 14.83 15.66
N GLU A 521 18.03 15.79 14.78
CA GLU A 521 17.19 16.99 14.60
C GLU A 521 16.97 17.33 13.13
N SER A 522 15.94 18.11 12.83
CA SER A 522 15.78 18.71 11.50
C SER A 522 16.78 19.85 11.27
N GLY A 523 16.94 20.25 10.03
CA GLY A 523 17.87 21.27 9.58
C GLY A 523 19.12 20.66 8.95
N THR A 524 20.29 21.17 9.35
CA THR A 524 21.55 20.87 8.67
C THR A 524 22.11 19.50 9.03
N ASP A 525 22.58 18.77 8.03
CA ASP A 525 23.33 17.51 8.18
C ASP A 525 24.49 17.65 9.19
N PRO A 526 24.58 16.80 10.24
CA PRO A 526 25.73 16.77 11.14
C PRO A 526 27.01 16.25 10.44
N GLY A 527 26.88 15.65 9.26
CA GLY A 527 27.94 15.23 8.36
C GLY A 527 28.38 13.78 8.51
N VAL A 528 28.51 13.27 9.74
CA VAL A 528 28.89 11.85 10.00
C VAL A 528 27.95 11.22 11.02
N GLY A 529 27.81 11.86 12.19
CA GLY A 529 26.81 11.52 13.18
C GLY A 529 26.70 12.63 14.22
N TRP A 530 25.74 12.52 15.12
CA TRP A 530 25.60 13.46 16.23
C TRP A 530 26.48 13.04 17.40
N ASP A 531 27.05 14.02 18.09
CA ASP A 531 27.71 13.80 19.37
C ASP A 531 26.67 13.40 20.43
N VAL A 532 26.94 12.34 21.21
CA VAL A 532 26.04 11.86 22.26
C VAL A 532 26.82 11.55 23.52
N ALA A 533 26.37 12.06 24.67
CA ALA A 533 26.99 11.81 25.98
C ALA A 533 28.51 12.08 26.04
N GLY A 534 29.00 12.99 25.20
CA GLY A 534 30.42 13.35 25.10
C GLY A 534 31.26 12.42 24.21
N VAL A 535 30.63 11.48 23.51
CA VAL A 535 31.21 10.68 22.43
C VAL A 535 30.98 11.41 21.11
N THR A 536 32.06 11.71 20.39
CA THR A 536 31.97 12.32 19.07
C THR A 536 31.41 11.33 18.05
N ASP A 537 30.48 11.78 17.21
CA ASP A 537 29.74 10.92 16.26
C ASP A 537 29.07 9.71 16.95
N GLY A 538 28.51 9.91 18.14
CA GLY A 538 27.93 8.87 18.99
C GLY A 538 26.72 8.13 18.40
N THR A 539 26.10 8.64 17.33
CA THR A 539 25.08 7.91 16.53
C THR A 539 25.67 7.09 15.39
N LYS A 540 26.97 7.21 15.09
CA LYS A 540 27.65 6.44 14.03
C LYS A 540 28.49 5.32 14.63
N ASP A 541 28.29 4.09 14.17
CA ASP A 541 28.98 2.86 14.55
C ASP A 541 28.85 2.54 16.04
N HIS A 542 27.69 2.85 16.62
CA HIS A 542 27.39 2.64 18.04
C HIS A 542 25.95 2.16 18.24
N THR A 543 25.73 1.59 19.41
CA THR A 543 24.40 1.41 20.00
C THR A 543 24.22 2.49 21.05
N ILE A 544 23.11 3.21 21.04
CA ILE A 544 22.73 4.12 22.13
C ILE A 544 21.44 3.65 22.78
N VAL A 545 21.46 3.58 24.11
CA VAL A 545 20.32 3.11 24.92
C VAL A 545 19.87 4.26 25.80
N ARG A 546 18.56 4.52 25.80
CA ARG A 546 17.90 5.53 26.63
C ARG A 546 18.06 5.13 28.10
N LYS A 547 18.44 6.08 28.96
CA LYS A 547 18.51 5.84 30.40
C LYS A 547 17.11 5.66 30.94
N SER A 548 16.92 4.69 31.81
CA SER A 548 15.62 4.44 32.45
C SER A 548 15.20 5.45 33.52
N THR A 549 15.97 6.53 33.74
CA THR A 549 15.48 7.74 34.42
C THR A 549 14.60 8.61 33.53
N VAL A 550 14.63 8.39 32.22
CA VAL A 550 13.85 9.13 31.25
C VAL A 550 12.47 8.47 31.18
N LEU A 551 11.43 9.26 31.41
CA LEU A 551 10.06 8.77 31.54
C LEU A 551 9.13 9.32 30.44
N VAL A 552 9.64 10.22 29.62
CA VAL A 552 8.92 10.92 28.55
C VAL A 552 9.86 11.12 27.37
N GLY A 553 9.30 11.18 26.16
CA GLY A 553 10.06 11.55 24.96
C GLY A 553 10.72 12.93 25.06
N ASN A 554 11.62 13.23 24.14
CA ASN A 554 12.27 14.51 24.06
C ASN A 554 12.56 14.89 22.60
N THR A 555 11.87 15.93 22.12
CA THR A 555 12.06 16.45 20.76
C THR A 555 13.23 17.42 20.63
N ASP A 556 13.80 17.90 21.74
CA ASP A 556 15.01 18.73 21.74
C ASP A 556 16.24 17.81 21.79
N TRP A 557 16.76 17.49 20.61
CA TRP A 557 17.90 16.59 20.47
C TRP A 557 19.15 17.09 21.20
N ALA A 558 19.41 18.40 21.23
CA ALA A 558 20.58 18.94 21.92
C ALA A 558 20.49 18.71 23.43
N SER A 559 19.30 18.85 24.01
CA SER A 559 19.05 18.49 25.42
C SER A 559 19.12 16.98 25.65
N SER A 560 18.55 16.19 24.72
CA SER A 560 18.47 14.73 24.79
C SER A 560 19.84 14.06 24.70
N ALA A 561 20.62 14.40 23.67
CA ALA A 561 21.97 13.90 23.44
C ALA A 561 22.94 14.31 24.55
N GLY A 562 22.77 15.50 25.11
CA GLY A 562 23.62 16.07 26.16
C GLY A 562 25.07 16.26 25.72
N THR A 563 25.91 16.70 26.65
CA THR A 563 27.35 16.95 26.37
C THR A 563 28.27 15.94 27.04
N ASN A 564 27.76 15.15 27.98
CA ASN A 564 28.50 14.14 28.72
C ASN A 564 27.54 13.09 29.30
N GLY A 565 28.07 11.97 29.80
CA GLY A 565 27.26 10.91 30.41
C GLY A 565 26.44 11.31 31.65
N THR A 566 26.57 12.53 32.21
CA THR A 566 25.74 12.98 33.34
C THR A 566 24.48 13.71 32.88
N ASP A 567 24.60 14.60 31.89
CA ASP A 567 23.48 15.41 31.40
C ASP A 567 22.74 14.79 30.21
N SER A 568 23.36 13.82 29.51
CA SER A 568 22.70 13.06 28.44
C SER A 568 21.57 12.17 28.96
N GLU A 569 20.54 12.01 28.15
CA GLU A 569 19.48 11.02 28.33
C GLU A 569 19.89 9.62 27.85
N TRP A 570 21.05 9.50 27.19
CA TRP A 570 21.52 8.27 26.53
C TRP A 570 22.81 7.73 27.17
N ILE A 571 23.02 6.43 26.99
CA ILE A 571 24.28 5.72 27.23
C ILE A 571 24.77 5.21 25.87
N VAL A 572 26.03 5.50 25.55
CA VAL A 572 26.66 5.08 24.28
C VAL A 572 27.47 3.80 24.52
N TYR A 573 27.17 2.76 23.75
CA TYR A 573 27.83 1.45 23.77
C TYR A 573 28.58 1.19 22.46
N ASP A 574 29.53 0.27 22.51
CA ASP A 574 30.33 -0.13 21.35
C ASP A 574 29.45 -0.69 20.22
N ASN A 575 29.94 -0.59 18.98
CA ASN A 575 29.30 -1.14 17.79
C ASN A 575 28.84 -2.60 17.99
N ASN A 576 27.64 -2.92 17.49
CA ASN A 576 26.98 -4.23 17.57
C ASN A 576 26.72 -4.72 19.01
N THR A 577 26.37 -3.80 19.91
CA THR A 577 25.82 -4.18 21.22
C THR A 577 24.31 -4.37 21.07
N PHE A 578 23.80 -5.58 21.31
CA PHE A 578 22.37 -5.93 21.15
C PHE A 578 21.71 -6.39 22.44
N ASP A 579 22.44 -6.38 23.56
CA ASP A 579 22.00 -6.96 24.84
C ASP A 579 20.75 -6.28 25.44
N TYR A 580 20.40 -5.10 24.93
CA TYR A 580 19.29 -4.28 25.41
C TYR A 580 18.09 -4.27 24.45
N LEU A 581 18.24 -4.86 23.26
CA LEU A 581 17.18 -4.86 22.26
C LEU A 581 16.03 -5.77 22.69
N GLY A 582 14.82 -5.25 22.62
CA GLY A 582 13.61 -5.85 23.18
C GLY A 582 13.35 -5.48 24.65
N LEU A 583 14.14 -4.59 25.28
CA LEU A 583 14.11 -4.37 26.74
C LEU A 583 14.28 -2.90 27.11
N HIS A 584 13.35 -2.35 27.90
CA HIS A 584 13.55 -1.06 28.57
C HIS A 584 13.10 -1.10 30.04
N ASN A 585 14.06 -1.05 30.96
CA ASN A 585 13.85 -1.28 32.39
C ASN A 585 13.42 -0.02 33.14
N GLN A 586 12.12 0.28 33.25
CA GLN A 586 11.65 1.48 33.97
C GLN A 586 12.33 1.64 35.37
N ASN A 587 13.00 2.78 35.59
CA ASN A 587 13.88 3.20 36.71
C ASN A 587 15.40 2.88 36.55
N ALA A 588 16.24 3.93 36.41
CA ALA A 588 17.71 3.85 36.25
C ALA A 588 18.52 3.09 37.29
N ASN A 589 17.92 2.77 38.44
CA ASN A 589 18.58 2.00 39.48
C ASN A 589 18.06 0.54 39.56
N ALA A 590 17.10 0.16 38.71
CA ALA A 590 16.57 -1.19 38.63
C ALA A 590 17.66 -2.20 38.21
N PRO A 591 17.71 -3.40 38.81
CA PRO A 591 18.55 -4.49 38.34
C PRO A 591 18.35 -4.82 36.86
N MET A 592 19.41 -5.23 36.18
CA MET A 592 19.30 -5.83 34.84
C MET A 592 18.96 -7.31 34.97
N VAL A 593 17.96 -7.78 34.21
CA VAL A 593 17.59 -9.19 34.13
C VAL A 593 17.88 -9.69 32.72
N THR A 594 18.84 -10.60 32.58
CA THR A 594 19.31 -11.12 31.29
C THR A 594 19.46 -12.65 31.32
N ASN A 595 19.80 -13.26 30.18
CA ASN A 595 20.05 -14.70 30.06
C ASN A 595 18.92 -15.60 30.60
N VAL A 596 17.66 -15.16 30.43
CA VAL A 596 16.50 -15.96 30.81
C VAL A 596 16.44 -17.21 29.94
N SER A 597 16.45 -18.37 30.57
CA SER A 597 16.36 -19.67 29.89
C SER A 597 15.48 -20.62 30.70
N SER A 598 14.84 -21.58 30.01
CA SER A 598 13.93 -22.53 30.63
C SER A 598 14.24 -23.97 30.24
N THR A 599 14.02 -24.92 31.14
CA THR A 599 14.20 -26.36 30.88
C THR A 599 13.12 -27.18 31.58
N PRO A 600 12.59 -28.27 30.97
CA PRO A 600 12.94 -28.84 29.67
C PRO A 600 12.34 -28.09 28.46
N ASP A 601 12.93 -28.30 27.28
CA ASP A 601 12.48 -27.68 26.01
C ASP A 601 11.04 -28.07 25.62
N PHE A 602 10.58 -29.26 26.03
CA PHE A 602 9.22 -29.73 25.82
C PHE A 602 8.46 -29.86 27.15
N VAL A 603 7.46 -29.00 27.33
CA VAL A 603 6.69 -28.87 28.57
C VAL A 603 5.35 -29.57 28.45
N THR A 604 4.96 -30.31 29.49
CA THR A 604 3.62 -30.91 29.58
C THR A 604 2.86 -30.35 30.78
N SER A 605 1.55 -30.59 30.83
CA SER A 605 0.68 -30.22 31.95
C SER A 605 0.97 -30.97 33.25
N SER A 606 2.03 -31.77 33.27
CA SER A 606 2.55 -32.49 34.43
C SER A 606 4.01 -32.18 34.73
N THR A 607 4.65 -31.33 33.90
CA THR A 607 6.06 -30.98 33.98
C THR A 607 6.22 -29.65 34.72
N GLU A 608 7.12 -29.61 35.69
CA GLU A 608 7.62 -28.36 36.27
C GLU A 608 8.63 -27.73 35.30
N LEU A 609 8.55 -26.41 35.09
CA LEU A 609 9.49 -25.67 34.25
C LEU A 609 10.52 -24.97 35.15
N GLU A 610 11.78 -25.34 35.01
CA GLU A 610 12.89 -24.68 35.70
C GLU A 610 13.37 -23.51 34.85
N LEU A 611 13.56 -22.34 35.47
CA LEU A 611 14.08 -21.13 34.84
C LEU A 611 15.39 -20.73 35.49
N LEU A 612 16.32 -20.28 34.65
CA LEU A 612 17.54 -19.57 35.05
C LEU A 612 17.53 -18.17 34.47
N ALA A 613 18.02 -17.19 35.22
CA ALA A 613 18.23 -15.82 34.75
C ALA A 613 19.40 -15.17 35.48
N ASP A 614 20.16 -14.32 34.81
CA ASP A 614 21.17 -13.48 35.44
C ASP A 614 20.54 -12.15 35.88
N ILE A 615 20.65 -11.82 37.16
CA ILE A 615 20.09 -10.59 37.75
C ILE A 615 21.23 -9.77 38.35
N THR A 616 21.61 -8.71 37.64
CA THR A 616 22.77 -7.86 37.99
C THR A 616 22.30 -6.52 38.56
N PRO A 617 22.64 -6.17 39.82
CA PRO A 617 22.29 -4.87 40.38
C PRO A 617 23.13 -3.75 39.75
N ILE A 618 22.50 -2.61 39.42
CA ILE A 618 23.23 -1.40 39.00
C ILE A 618 24.03 -0.81 40.18
N THR A 619 23.43 -0.80 41.37
CA THR A 619 24.10 -0.52 42.65
C THR A 619 23.56 -1.43 43.74
N GLY A 620 24.35 -1.69 44.79
CA GLY A 620 23.87 -2.46 45.94
C GLY A 620 23.84 -3.98 45.69
N THR A 621 22.80 -4.65 46.17
CA THR A 621 22.60 -6.11 46.05
C THR A 621 21.15 -6.43 45.71
N ILE A 622 20.88 -7.59 45.12
CA ILE A 622 19.51 -8.07 44.88
C ILE A 622 18.88 -8.54 46.19
N SER A 623 17.71 -7.99 46.52
CA SER A 623 16.95 -8.30 47.73
C SER A 623 15.91 -9.40 47.52
N SER A 624 15.30 -9.47 46.33
CA SER A 624 14.37 -10.53 45.93
C SER A 624 14.36 -10.72 44.42
N ALA A 625 13.97 -11.92 43.98
CA ALA A 625 13.70 -12.20 42.58
C ALA A 625 12.51 -13.16 42.46
N SER A 626 11.69 -12.96 41.44
CA SER A 626 10.45 -13.69 41.21
C SER A 626 10.25 -13.97 39.72
N ILE A 627 9.55 -15.07 39.41
CA ILE A 627 9.02 -15.38 38.09
C ILE A 627 7.54 -15.01 38.09
N TRP A 628 7.14 -14.11 37.20
CA TRP A 628 5.74 -13.80 36.93
C TRP A 628 5.28 -14.62 35.73
N TYR A 629 4.17 -15.33 35.84
CA TYR A 629 3.71 -16.23 34.78
C TYR A 629 2.19 -16.35 34.68
N GLY A 630 1.71 -16.72 33.50
CA GLY A 630 0.30 -17.03 33.26
C GLY A 630 0.02 -17.31 31.79
N THR A 631 -1.24 -17.13 31.39
CA THR A 631 -1.73 -17.44 30.03
C THR A 631 -2.51 -16.25 29.48
N ASP A 632 -2.74 -16.24 28.17
CA ASP A 632 -3.59 -15.26 27.48
C ASP A 632 -3.18 -13.80 27.67
N GLY A 633 -1.87 -13.55 27.76
CA GLY A 633 -1.27 -12.23 27.98
C GLY A 633 -1.28 -11.76 29.44
N SER A 634 -1.75 -12.58 30.38
CA SER A 634 -1.93 -12.18 31.78
C SER A 634 -0.96 -12.91 32.73
N LEU A 635 0.01 -12.18 33.30
CA LEU A 635 1.00 -12.73 34.24
C LEU A 635 0.52 -12.62 35.69
N LEU A 636 -0.50 -13.39 36.04
CA LEU A 636 -1.21 -13.27 37.32
C LEU A 636 -0.62 -14.11 38.46
N ASN A 637 0.28 -15.04 38.16
CA ASN A 637 0.91 -15.92 39.14
C ASN A 637 2.37 -15.53 39.37
N GLU A 638 2.88 -15.88 40.54
CA GLU A 638 4.25 -15.57 40.97
C GLU A 638 4.90 -16.83 41.58
N SER A 639 6.17 -17.06 41.26
CA SER A 639 7.06 -18.03 41.90
C SER A 639 8.33 -17.34 42.38
N GLU A 640 8.77 -17.61 43.62
CA GLU A 640 10.05 -17.09 44.11
C GLU A 640 11.23 -17.72 43.37
N MET A 641 12.28 -16.94 43.15
CA MET A 641 13.59 -17.41 42.69
C MET A 641 14.61 -17.39 43.84
N TRP A 642 15.64 -18.24 43.73
CA TRP A 642 16.78 -18.29 44.65
C TRP A 642 18.09 -18.10 43.90
N LEU A 643 19.07 -17.49 44.57
CA LEU A 643 20.40 -17.31 44.01
C LEU A 643 21.12 -18.67 43.91
N GLU A 644 21.50 -19.06 42.70
CA GLU A 644 22.21 -20.32 42.43
C GLU A 644 23.72 -20.11 42.53
N THR A 645 24.28 -19.16 41.76
CA THR A 645 25.70 -18.79 41.80
C THR A 645 25.99 -17.48 41.07
N GLY A 646 26.93 -16.67 41.57
CA GLY A 646 27.30 -15.41 40.91
C GLY A 646 26.11 -14.45 40.88
N ASP A 647 25.69 -14.08 39.67
CA ASP A 647 24.50 -13.28 39.40
C ASP A 647 23.32 -14.14 38.89
N THR A 648 23.50 -15.47 38.79
CA THR A 648 22.48 -16.39 38.27
C THR A 648 21.50 -16.82 39.36
N TRP A 649 20.22 -16.60 39.08
CA TRP A 649 19.06 -16.99 39.88
C TRP A 649 18.31 -18.13 39.21
N ALA A 650 17.78 -19.04 40.02
CA ALA A 650 16.99 -20.18 39.58
C ALA A 650 15.59 -20.12 40.21
N GLY A 651 14.58 -20.59 39.48
CA GLY A 651 13.22 -20.70 39.98
C GLY A 651 12.42 -21.75 39.22
N VAL A 652 11.23 -22.07 39.71
CA VAL A 652 10.36 -23.10 39.11
C VAL A 652 8.95 -22.57 38.93
N ILE A 653 8.40 -22.76 37.72
CA ILE A 653 6.98 -22.64 37.45
C ILE A 653 6.34 -24.03 37.65
N PRO A 654 5.31 -24.17 38.50
CA PRO A 654 4.63 -25.44 38.70
C PRO A 654 3.92 -25.91 37.42
N PRO A 655 3.46 -27.17 37.32
CA PRO A 655 2.78 -27.66 36.13
C PRO A 655 1.57 -26.78 35.76
N GLN A 656 1.50 -26.41 34.49
CA GLN A 656 0.46 -25.53 33.95
C GLN A 656 -0.64 -26.31 33.24
N THR A 657 -1.74 -25.64 32.90
CA THR A 657 -2.79 -26.23 32.06
C THR A 657 -2.21 -26.65 30.72
N GLY A 658 -2.62 -27.81 30.21
CA GLY A 658 -2.21 -28.27 28.89
C GLY A 658 -3.04 -27.63 27.78
N ASN A 659 -2.54 -27.71 26.54
CA ASN A 659 -3.15 -27.07 25.36
C ASN A 659 -3.26 -25.55 25.53
N SER A 660 -2.18 -24.91 26.03
CA SER A 660 -2.12 -23.46 26.23
C SER A 660 -0.71 -22.93 25.99
N ILE A 661 -0.60 -21.62 25.77
CA ILE A 661 0.67 -20.90 25.83
C ILE A 661 0.88 -20.41 27.25
N LEU A 662 1.99 -20.84 27.86
CA LEU A 662 2.50 -20.28 29.11
C LEU A 662 3.42 -19.11 28.77
N GLN A 663 3.10 -17.93 29.27
CA GLN A 663 3.96 -16.76 29.24
C GLN A 663 4.59 -16.52 30.60
N PHE A 664 5.83 -16.06 30.62
CA PHE A 664 6.54 -15.75 31.85
C PHE A 664 7.59 -14.65 31.67
N LYS A 665 7.90 -13.93 32.75
CA LYS A 665 9.05 -13.02 32.85
C LYS A 665 9.70 -13.14 34.22
N VAL A 666 10.96 -12.76 34.31
CA VAL A 666 11.70 -12.69 35.57
C VAL A 666 11.77 -11.24 36.03
N SER A 667 11.59 -11.03 37.33
CA SER A 667 11.67 -9.74 38.00
C SER A 667 12.68 -9.81 39.14
N GLY A 668 13.56 -8.82 39.24
CA GLY A 668 14.57 -8.69 40.29
C GLY A 668 14.48 -7.34 40.97
N THR A 669 14.42 -7.34 42.31
CA THR A 669 14.37 -6.13 43.13
C THR A 669 15.67 -5.95 43.90
N ASP A 670 16.27 -4.77 43.89
CA ASP A 670 17.49 -4.46 44.66
C ASP A 670 17.21 -4.13 46.14
N ASP A 671 18.26 -3.91 46.93
CA ASP A 671 18.20 -3.59 48.36
C ASP A 671 17.72 -2.16 48.67
N THR A 672 17.46 -1.37 47.63
CA THR A 672 16.87 -0.03 47.73
C THR A 672 15.42 0.03 47.23
N GLY A 673 14.90 -1.09 46.72
CA GLY A 673 13.51 -1.26 46.28
C GLY A 673 13.28 -1.01 44.78
N ASN A 674 14.32 -0.84 43.96
CA ASN A 674 14.15 -0.73 42.51
C ASN A 674 13.98 -2.11 41.91
N THR A 675 13.06 -2.24 40.96
CA THR A 675 12.72 -3.53 40.33
C THR A 675 13.00 -3.44 38.84
N GLY A 676 13.72 -4.42 38.31
CA GLY A 676 13.93 -4.59 36.87
C GLY A 676 13.38 -5.95 36.43
N GLU A 677 12.99 -6.02 35.16
CA GLU A 677 12.28 -7.18 34.61
C GLU A 677 12.91 -7.61 33.28
N SER A 678 12.79 -8.89 32.95
CA SER A 678 13.08 -9.40 31.61
C SER A 678 11.90 -9.15 30.67
N THR A 679 12.12 -9.40 29.37
CA THR A 679 11.03 -9.61 28.42
C THR A 679 10.14 -10.76 28.84
N THR A 680 8.92 -10.74 28.33
CA THR A 680 8.02 -11.88 28.41
C THR A 680 8.45 -12.95 27.41
N SER A 681 8.75 -14.15 27.90
CA SER A 681 8.99 -15.35 27.10
C SER A 681 7.74 -16.23 27.08
N SER A 682 7.61 -17.09 26.07
CA SER A 682 6.47 -18.01 25.94
C SER A 682 6.86 -19.43 25.57
N VAL A 683 6.15 -20.42 26.11
CA VAL A 683 6.28 -21.85 25.76
C VAL A 683 4.91 -22.50 25.62
N MET A 684 4.75 -23.39 24.65
CA MET A 684 3.55 -24.23 24.55
C MET A 684 3.58 -25.35 25.60
N VAL A 685 2.44 -25.56 26.27
CA VAL A 685 2.27 -26.60 27.27
C VAL A 685 1.41 -27.71 26.70
N ALA A 686 2.03 -28.87 26.43
CA ALA A 686 1.32 -30.04 25.96
C ALA A 686 0.41 -30.63 27.06
N ASN A 687 -0.80 -31.07 26.73
CA ASN A 687 -1.63 -31.80 27.66
C ASN A 687 -1.07 -33.20 27.92
N SER A 688 -0.97 -33.57 29.20
CA SER A 688 -0.56 -34.92 29.62
C SER A 688 -1.44 -36.04 29.05
N THR A 689 -2.67 -35.72 28.66
CA THR A 689 -3.55 -36.62 27.90
C THR A 689 -3.74 -36.05 26.50
N PRO A 690 -3.11 -36.64 25.46
CA PRO A 690 -3.28 -36.19 24.08
C PRO A 690 -4.74 -36.32 23.60
N ASN A 691 -5.14 -35.38 22.77
CA ASN A 691 -6.34 -35.44 21.94
C ASN A 691 -6.25 -36.63 20.97
N SER A 692 -7.39 -37.27 20.71
CA SER A 692 -7.47 -38.24 19.61
C SER A 692 -7.58 -37.50 18.28
N ILE A 693 -6.83 -37.95 17.27
CA ILE A 693 -6.91 -37.38 15.92
C ILE A 693 -8.31 -37.57 15.33
N ALA A 694 -8.98 -38.69 15.61
CA ALA A 694 -10.36 -38.91 15.19
C ALA A 694 -11.33 -37.84 15.75
N ASP A 695 -11.13 -37.40 16.99
CA ASP A 695 -11.99 -36.37 17.60
C ASP A 695 -11.78 -35.01 16.94
N ILE A 696 -10.53 -34.67 16.59
CA ILE A 696 -10.18 -33.44 15.86
C ILE A 696 -10.83 -33.46 14.47
N GLN A 697 -10.69 -34.57 13.73
CA GLN A 697 -11.27 -34.71 12.40
C GLN A 697 -12.81 -34.75 12.40
N ALA A 698 -13.43 -35.26 13.47
CA ALA A 698 -14.89 -35.33 13.58
C ALA A 698 -15.55 -33.98 13.89
N ASP A 699 -14.84 -33.03 14.51
CA ASP A 699 -15.37 -31.72 14.92
C ASP A 699 -14.38 -30.58 14.67
N VAL A 700 -13.87 -30.48 13.45
CA VAL A 700 -12.85 -29.50 13.03
C VAL A 700 -13.20 -28.07 13.48
N ALA A 701 -14.48 -27.68 13.40
CA ALA A 701 -14.92 -26.33 13.74
C ALA A 701 -14.66 -25.95 15.22
N SER A 702 -14.66 -26.93 16.14
CA SER A 702 -14.37 -26.69 17.56
C SER A 702 -12.87 -26.65 17.86
N TYR A 703 -12.03 -27.12 16.93
CA TYR A 703 -10.59 -27.22 17.11
C TYR A 703 -9.79 -26.24 16.26
N LEU A 704 -10.37 -25.67 15.19
CA LEU A 704 -9.68 -24.71 14.34
C LEU A 704 -9.13 -23.54 15.15
N GLU A 705 -7.86 -23.18 14.90
CA GLU A 705 -7.10 -22.17 15.65
C GLU A 705 -6.90 -22.47 17.15
N GLN A 706 -7.29 -23.67 17.62
CA GLN A 706 -7.04 -24.11 18.98
C GLN A 706 -5.72 -24.86 19.08
N ILE A 707 -5.08 -24.72 20.24
CA ILE A 707 -3.92 -25.52 20.60
C ILE A 707 -4.40 -26.91 21.00
N VAL A 708 -3.82 -27.94 20.40
CA VAL A 708 -4.08 -29.34 20.73
C VAL A 708 -2.79 -30.07 21.00
N THR A 709 -2.88 -31.16 21.77
CA THR A 709 -1.76 -32.08 21.93
C THR A 709 -2.13 -33.39 21.27
N ILE A 710 -1.30 -33.90 20.38
CA ILE A 710 -1.50 -35.19 19.74
C ILE A 710 -0.32 -36.11 20.01
N GLN A 711 -0.58 -37.41 19.97
CA GLN A 711 0.46 -38.43 20.02
C GLN A 711 0.18 -39.49 18.95
N GLY A 712 1.19 -39.82 18.15
CA GLY A 712 1.05 -40.84 17.12
C GLY A 712 2.38 -41.27 16.52
N ILE A 713 2.28 -42.16 15.53
CA ILE A 713 3.43 -42.69 14.80
C ILE A 713 3.50 -42.03 13.43
N VAL A 714 4.69 -41.56 13.06
CA VAL A 714 4.96 -40.97 11.75
C VAL A 714 4.81 -42.03 10.66
N THR A 715 3.83 -41.85 9.76
CA THR A 715 3.53 -42.74 8.64
C THR A 715 4.28 -42.37 7.38
N ILE A 716 4.48 -41.07 7.15
CA ILE A 716 5.38 -40.50 6.15
C ILE A 716 6.23 -39.42 6.81
N GLY A 717 7.54 -39.56 6.74
CA GLY A 717 8.50 -38.65 7.37
C GLY A 717 8.75 -37.36 6.60
N VAL A 718 9.34 -36.42 7.31
CA VAL A 718 9.79 -35.13 6.75
C VAL A 718 10.84 -35.33 5.65
N GLY A 719 10.84 -34.48 4.62
CA GLY A 719 11.80 -34.58 3.50
C GLY A 719 11.45 -35.62 2.43
N VAL A 720 10.39 -36.43 2.63
CA VAL A 720 10.06 -37.54 1.71
C VAL A 720 9.18 -37.11 0.55
N LEU A 721 8.11 -36.36 0.86
CA LEU A 721 7.17 -35.86 -0.16
C LEU A 721 7.63 -34.52 -0.70
N ASP A 722 8.10 -33.65 0.19
CA ASP A 722 8.64 -32.33 -0.09
C ASP A 722 10.04 -32.22 0.53
N ALA A 723 10.96 -31.50 -0.13
CA ALA A 723 12.35 -31.36 0.30
C ALA A 723 12.62 -30.05 1.04
N ASP A 724 11.74 -29.05 0.87
CA ASP A 724 11.93 -27.70 1.37
C ASP A 724 11.04 -27.45 2.61
N ASP A 725 9.80 -27.97 2.60
CA ASP A 725 8.83 -27.78 3.67
C ASP A 725 8.73 -29.01 4.59
N THR A 726 8.35 -28.82 5.86
CA THR A 726 7.90 -29.92 6.71
C THR A 726 6.54 -30.39 6.22
N LYS A 727 6.51 -31.57 5.60
CA LYS A 727 5.27 -32.24 5.18
C LYS A 727 5.28 -33.70 5.62
N ALA A 728 5.05 -33.91 6.91
CA ALA A 728 5.03 -35.22 7.54
C ALA A 728 3.60 -35.62 7.93
N TYR A 729 3.35 -36.92 8.04
CA TYR A 729 2.04 -37.43 8.44
C TYR A 729 2.18 -38.33 9.66
N ILE A 730 1.30 -38.13 10.63
CA ILE A 730 1.29 -38.87 11.90
C ILE A 730 -0.09 -39.49 12.10
N GLN A 731 -0.13 -40.72 12.62
CA GLN A 731 -1.39 -41.43 12.88
C GLN A 731 -1.40 -42.03 14.28
N ASP A 732 -2.52 -41.86 14.97
CA ASP A 732 -2.72 -42.32 16.35
C ASP A 732 -3.41 -43.70 16.40
N GLY A 733 -3.68 -44.17 17.62
CA GLY A 733 -4.37 -45.45 17.85
C GLY A 733 -5.86 -45.47 17.44
N SER A 734 -6.44 -44.34 17.04
CA SER A 734 -7.83 -44.28 16.55
C SER A 734 -7.96 -44.77 15.11
N GLY A 735 -6.84 -44.83 14.37
CA GLY A 735 -6.82 -45.16 12.94
C GLY A 735 -6.87 -43.93 12.03
N HIS A 736 -6.97 -42.72 12.59
CA HIS A 736 -6.95 -41.46 11.87
C HIS A 736 -5.57 -40.81 11.95
N GLY A 737 -5.13 -40.22 10.84
CA GLY A 737 -3.89 -39.46 10.77
C GLY A 737 -4.12 -38.00 10.39
N ILE A 738 -3.09 -37.18 10.59
CA ILE A 738 -3.12 -35.73 10.41
C ILE A 738 -1.80 -35.26 9.79
N ASN A 739 -1.86 -34.17 9.02
CA ASN A 739 -0.66 -33.55 8.46
C ASN A 739 0.07 -32.74 9.52
N ILE A 740 1.39 -32.75 9.47
CA ILE A 740 2.29 -31.90 10.25
C ILE A 740 2.98 -30.97 9.26
N PHE A 741 2.70 -29.67 9.36
CA PHE A 741 3.11 -28.68 8.37
C PHE A 741 3.89 -27.51 8.96
N ASP A 742 5.02 -27.18 8.31
CA ASP A 742 5.84 -25.99 8.56
C ASP A 742 6.53 -25.61 7.25
N PHE A 743 6.70 -24.30 6.99
CA PHE A 743 7.39 -23.80 5.79
C PHE A 743 8.91 -23.99 5.84
N ASP A 744 9.46 -24.32 7.01
CA ASP A 744 10.83 -24.73 7.19
C ASP A 744 10.93 -26.25 7.46
N ILE A 745 12.05 -26.85 7.06
CA ILE A 745 12.33 -28.26 7.30
C ILE A 745 12.67 -28.52 8.77
N MET A 746 11.77 -29.18 9.50
CA MET A 746 12.00 -29.61 10.88
C MET A 746 12.56 -31.04 10.89
N PRO A 747 13.85 -31.23 11.24
CA PRO A 747 14.49 -32.53 11.17
C PRO A 747 13.97 -33.49 12.25
N ASN A 748 14.30 -34.79 12.14
CA ASN A 748 14.03 -35.84 13.14
C ASN A 748 12.58 -36.32 13.27
N MET A 749 11.79 -36.26 12.19
CA MET A 749 10.48 -36.92 12.09
C MET A 749 10.55 -38.06 11.07
N ASP A 750 11.25 -39.13 11.43
CA ASP A 750 11.43 -40.28 10.54
C ASP A 750 10.24 -41.25 10.60
N ARG A 751 10.00 -42.00 9.53
CA ARG A 751 8.96 -43.04 9.49
C ARG A 751 9.10 -44.00 10.67
N GLY A 752 8.02 -44.23 11.40
CA GLY A 752 7.99 -45.10 12.57
C GLY A 752 8.43 -44.43 13.87
N ASP A 753 8.79 -43.14 13.86
CA ASP A 753 8.99 -42.38 15.10
C ASP A 753 7.64 -42.11 15.78
N GLU A 754 7.62 -42.26 17.10
CA GLU A 754 6.45 -41.89 17.93
C GLU A 754 6.70 -40.51 18.52
N LEU A 755 5.82 -39.56 18.19
CA LEU A 755 5.95 -38.17 18.61
C LEU A 755 4.78 -37.80 19.53
N LEU A 756 5.10 -37.06 20.59
CA LEU A 756 4.14 -36.28 21.36
C LEU A 756 4.33 -34.82 20.94
N MET A 757 3.28 -34.17 20.47
CA MET A 757 3.35 -32.84 19.86
C MET A 757 2.24 -31.94 20.40
N VAL A 758 2.54 -30.66 20.54
CA VAL A 758 1.55 -29.60 20.81
C VAL A 758 1.69 -28.51 19.77
N GLY A 759 0.58 -28.04 19.22
CA GLY A 759 0.54 -27.02 18.17
C GLY A 759 -0.88 -26.60 17.85
N TYR A 760 -1.02 -25.68 16.91
CA TYR A 760 -2.32 -25.19 16.46
C TYR A 760 -2.93 -26.10 15.39
N VAL A 761 -4.24 -26.26 15.44
CA VAL A 761 -4.98 -26.91 14.35
C VAL A 761 -5.29 -25.88 13.27
N ASP A 762 -4.85 -26.16 12.05
CA ASP A 762 -5.21 -25.41 10.85
C ASP A 762 -5.92 -26.31 9.83
N GLN A 763 -6.56 -25.68 8.84
CA GLN A 763 -7.21 -26.36 7.73
C GLN A 763 -6.80 -25.74 6.39
N TYR A 764 -6.04 -26.50 5.61
CA TYR A 764 -5.73 -26.18 4.22
C TYR A 764 -6.71 -26.89 3.28
N PHE A 765 -7.69 -26.14 2.75
CA PHE A 765 -8.86 -26.68 2.06
C PHE A 765 -9.67 -27.66 2.93
N THR A 766 -9.47 -28.96 2.76
CA THR A 766 -10.11 -30.01 3.56
C THR A 766 -9.12 -30.74 4.46
N THR A 767 -7.82 -30.59 4.19
CA THR A 767 -6.76 -31.26 4.93
C THR A 767 -6.57 -30.55 6.27
N ILE A 768 -6.62 -31.33 7.35
CA ILE A 768 -6.38 -30.84 8.71
C ILE A 768 -4.90 -30.99 9.03
N GLU A 769 -4.31 -29.93 9.56
CA GLU A 769 -2.88 -29.81 9.77
C GLU A 769 -2.60 -29.35 11.20
N ILE A 770 -1.45 -29.78 11.75
CA ILE A 770 -0.86 -29.16 12.92
C ILE A 770 0.27 -28.24 12.45
N VAL A 771 0.16 -26.97 12.83
CA VAL A 771 1.11 -25.88 12.52
C VAL A 771 1.61 -25.24 13.82
N ASP A 772 2.66 -24.41 13.73
CA ASP A 772 3.24 -23.68 14.87
C ASP A 772 3.38 -24.57 16.10
N PHE A 773 4.17 -25.63 15.96
CA PHE A 773 4.19 -26.74 16.91
C PHE A 773 5.57 -26.97 17.51
N THR A 774 5.57 -27.61 18.67
CA THR A 774 6.76 -28.23 19.25
C THR A 774 6.49 -29.70 19.53
N TYR A 775 7.52 -30.52 19.56
CA TYR A 775 7.36 -31.96 19.74
C TYR A 775 8.50 -32.59 20.54
N ASN A 776 8.16 -33.71 21.16
CA ASN A 776 9.10 -34.60 21.82
C ASN A 776 9.00 -36.00 21.20
N ARG A 777 10.14 -36.53 20.76
CA ARG A 777 10.21 -37.90 20.24
C ARG A 777 10.29 -38.90 21.39
N LEU A 778 9.26 -39.72 21.53
CA LEU A 778 9.13 -40.72 22.60
C LEU A 778 9.92 -42.00 22.27
N SER A 779 9.86 -42.44 21.02
CA SER A 779 10.50 -43.68 20.57
C SER A 779 10.74 -43.67 19.05
N THR A 780 11.58 -44.57 18.55
CA THR A 780 11.97 -44.65 17.13
C THR A 780 11.80 -46.07 16.59
N GLY A 781 11.46 -46.21 15.31
CA GLY A 781 11.41 -47.52 14.63
C GLY A 781 10.26 -48.42 15.09
N ASN A 782 9.13 -47.81 15.44
CA ASN A 782 7.92 -48.52 15.82
C ASN A 782 7.25 -49.19 14.61
N GLU A 783 6.45 -50.21 14.89
CA GLU A 783 5.53 -50.77 13.89
C GLU A 783 4.51 -49.70 13.49
N LEU A 784 4.23 -49.61 12.19
CA LEU A 784 3.27 -48.64 11.68
C LEU A 784 1.84 -48.96 12.16
N PRO A 785 1.00 -47.94 12.36
CA PRO A 785 -0.43 -48.13 12.52
C PRO A 785 -1.02 -48.94 11.36
N ALA A 786 -2.04 -49.75 11.64
CA ALA A 786 -2.69 -50.54 10.61
C ALA A 786 -3.34 -49.61 9.57
N ALA A 787 -3.00 -49.79 8.30
CA ALA A 787 -3.63 -49.08 7.20
C ALA A 787 -5.09 -49.52 7.04
N ALA A 788 -6.00 -48.56 6.81
CA ALA A 788 -7.38 -48.88 6.51
C ALA A 788 -7.50 -49.38 5.07
N GLU A 789 -8.06 -50.57 4.87
CA GLU A 789 -8.35 -51.11 3.53
C GLU A 789 -9.60 -50.43 2.97
N VAL A 790 -9.45 -49.70 1.85
CA VAL A 790 -10.54 -48.94 1.24
C VAL A 790 -10.68 -49.26 -0.25
N THR A 791 -11.92 -49.20 -0.75
CA THR A 791 -12.21 -49.30 -2.19
C THR A 791 -11.78 -48.04 -2.94
N VAL A 792 -11.70 -48.11 -4.28
CA VAL A 792 -11.40 -46.93 -5.11
C VAL A 792 -12.40 -45.80 -4.87
N ALA A 793 -13.67 -46.12 -4.64
CA ALA A 793 -14.70 -45.12 -4.35
C ALA A 793 -14.50 -44.46 -2.98
N GLN A 794 -14.18 -45.26 -1.95
CA GLN A 794 -13.98 -44.77 -0.58
C GLN A 794 -12.72 -43.90 -0.44
N ALA A 795 -11.67 -44.18 -1.21
CA ALA A 795 -10.45 -43.39 -1.22
C ALA A 795 -10.68 -41.91 -1.63
N ASN A 796 -11.79 -41.62 -2.33
CA ASN A 796 -12.17 -40.26 -2.71
C ASN A 796 -13.07 -39.60 -1.66
N SER A 797 -12.57 -39.51 -0.43
CA SER A 797 -13.30 -38.96 0.71
C SER A 797 -12.35 -38.21 1.64
N SER A 798 -12.82 -37.11 2.21
CA SER A 798 -12.11 -36.38 3.26
C SER A 798 -11.97 -37.17 4.56
N GLU A 799 -12.74 -38.25 4.72
CA GLU A 799 -12.68 -39.19 5.86
C GLU A 799 -11.27 -39.78 6.06
N TYR A 800 -10.52 -39.95 4.97
CA TYR A 800 -9.20 -40.60 4.99
C TYR A 800 -8.04 -39.62 4.82
N GLU A 801 -8.30 -38.32 4.81
CA GLU A 801 -7.23 -37.34 4.73
C GLU A 801 -6.30 -37.44 5.94
N GLY A 802 -5.00 -37.36 5.69
CA GLY A 802 -3.94 -37.56 6.68
C GLY A 802 -3.75 -39.01 7.15
N SER A 803 -4.67 -39.92 6.82
CA SER A 803 -4.70 -41.29 7.33
C SER A 803 -4.04 -42.28 6.38
N LEU A 804 -3.34 -43.28 6.94
CA LEU A 804 -2.74 -44.38 6.19
C LEU A 804 -3.84 -45.33 5.70
N ILE A 805 -3.97 -45.45 4.38
CA ILE A 805 -4.94 -46.31 3.71
C ILE A 805 -4.27 -47.20 2.69
N THR A 806 -4.88 -48.35 2.42
CA THR A 806 -4.48 -49.27 1.36
C THR A 806 -5.57 -49.31 0.29
N VAL A 807 -5.17 -49.11 -0.98
CA VAL A 807 -6.03 -49.23 -2.15
C VAL A 807 -5.46 -50.28 -3.09
N SER A 808 -6.26 -51.30 -3.41
CA SER A 808 -5.90 -52.37 -4.35
C SER A 808 -6.76 -52.30 -5.61
N SER A 809 -6.14 -52.02 -6.77
CA SER A 809 -6.90 -51.92 -8.04
C SER A 809 -6.00 -52.00 -9.28
N THR A 810 -6.62 -52.01 -10.46
CA THR A 810 -5.94 -51.98 -11.75
C THR A 810 -5.62 -50.55 -12.16
N ILE A 811 -4.39 -50.32 -12.62
CA ILE A 811 -3.97 -49.03 -13.18
C ILE A 811 -4.67 -48.82 -14.52
N SER A 812 -5.52 -47.81 -14.63
CA SER A 812 -6.23 -47.44 -15.86
C SER A 812 -5.50 -46.38 -16.68
N ASN A 813 -4.69 -45.53 -16.03
CA ASN A 813 -3.89 -44.51 -16.70
C ASN A 813 -2.61 -44.20 -15.91
N THR A 814 -1.57 -43.73 -16.62
CA THR A 814 -0.29 -43.29 -16.05
C THR A 814 0.11 -41.97 -16.68
N THR A 815 0.24 -40.92 -15.89
CA THR A 815 0.54 -39.57 -16.37
C THR A 815 1.83 -39.07 -15.72
N ALA A 816 2.81 -38.69 -16.53
CA ALA A 816 3.98 -37.96 -16.04
C ALA A 816 3.57 -36.52 -15.74
N ILE A 817 3.93 -36.03 -14.56
CA ILE A 817 3.67 -34.66 -14.10
C ILE A 817 4.99 -33.98 -13.73
N THR A 818 4.99 -32.67 -13.57
CA THR A 818 6.16 -31.95 -13.06
C THR A 818 6.52 -32.53 -11.69
N GLY A 819 7.76 -32.98 -11.53
CA GLY A 819 8.26 -33.52 -10.26
C GLY A 819 7.80 -34.94 -9.90
N GLY A 820 6.97 -35.63 -10.69
CA GLY A 820 6.45 -36.95 -10.28
C GLY A 820 5.64 -37.73 -11.33
N THR A 821 4.94 -38.76 -10.87
CA THR A 821 4.01 -39.59 -11.66
C THR A 821 2.65 -39.68 -10.96
N LYS A 822 1.57 -39.42 -11.70
CA LYS A 822 0.18 -39.62 -11.27
C LYS A 822 -0.37 -40.89 -11.91
N LEU A 823 -0.76 -41.87 -11.11
CA LEU A 823 -1.47 -43.07 -11.56
C LEU A 823 -2.97 -42.87 -11.35
N THR A 824 -3.78 -43.39 -12.27
CA THR A 824 -5.22 -43.52 -12.08
C THR A 824 -5.56 -44.98 -11.85
N LEU A 825 -6.22 -45.27 -10.74
CA LEU A 825 -6.78 -46.58 -10.43
C LEU A 825 -8.26 -46.55 -10.77
N ALA A 826 -8.80 -47.63 -11.33
CA ALA A 826 -10.22 -47.70 -11.68
C ALA A 826 -10.86 -49.02 -11.22
N GLU A 827 -12.04 -48.91 -10.62
CA GLU A 827 -12.88 -50.03 -10.23
C GLU A 827 -14.33 -49.72 -10.63
N GLY A 828 -14.86 -50.47 -11.61
CA GLY A 828 -16.19 -50.18 -12.14
C GLY A 828 -16.28 -48.80 -12.80
N ASN A 829 -17.10 -47.91 -12.23
CA ASN A 829 -17.26 -46.53 -12.68
C ASN A 829 -16.47 -45.52 -11.84
N ASP A 830 -15.81 -45.98 -10.77
CA ASP A 830 -15.08 -45.12 -9.84
C ASP A 830 -13.59 -45.10 -10.19
N SER A 831 -12.93 -43.98 -9.91
CA SER A 831 -11.48 -43.84 -10.10
C SER A 831 -10.85 -43.00 -8.99
N THR A 832 -9.65 -43.35 -8.55
CA THR A 832 -8.85 -42.57 -7.60
C THR A 832 -7.43 -42.38 -8.10
N PHE A 833 -6.68 -41.49 -7.48
CA PHE A 833 -5.32 -41.15 -7.90
C PHE A 833 -4.28 -41.63 -6.90
N VAL A 834 -3.14 -42.08 -7.42
CA VAL A 834 -1.95 -42.36 -6.62
C VAL A 834 -0.84 -41.44 -7.10
N MET A 835 -0.26 -40.69 -6.18
CA MET A 835 0.79 -39.72 -6.41
C MET A 835 2.13 -40.24 -5.94
N ILE A 836 3.10 -40.23 -6.85
CA ILE A 836 4.48 -40.65 -6.60
C ILE A 836 5.40 -39.51 -7.01
N TRP A 837 5.92 -38.77 -6.04
CA TRP A 837 6.90 -37.70 -6.27
C TRP A 837 8.28 -38.27 -6.55
N GLY A 838 9.08 -37.57 -7.34
CA GLY A 838 10.45 -37.96 -7.66
C GLY A 838 11.36 -38.01 -6.44
N SER A 839 11.08 -37.18 -5.43
CA SER A 839 11.72 -37.16 -4.10
C SER A 839 11.62 -38.51 -3.37
N THR A 840 10.52 -39.25 -3.56
CA THR A 840 10.28 -40.55 -2.91
C THR A 840 11.23 -41.66 -3.38
N GLY A 841 11.86 -41.50 -4.56
CA GLY A 841 12.73 -42.51 -5.17
C GLY A 841 12.02 -43.81 -5.60
N ILE A 842 10.69 -43.87 -5.58
CA ILE A 842 9.92 -45.06 -5.97
C ILE A 842 10.08 -45.32 -7.48
N ASN A 843 10.45 -46.56 -7.84
CA ASN A 843 10.58 -46.96 -9.24
C ASN A 843 9.21 -47.18 -9.88
N THR A 844 8.78 -46.24 -10.71
CA THR A 844 7.47 -46.29 -11.40
C THR A 844 7.48 -47.11 -12.69
N THR A 845 8.65 -47.56 -13.18
CA THR A 845 8.78 -48.32 -14.43
C THR A 845 7.88 -49.58 -14.52
N PRO A 846 7.70 -50.38 -13.45
CA PRO A 846 6.82 -51.55 -13.48
C PRO A 846 5.32 -51.23 -13.47
N LEU A 847 4.94 -49.99 -13.12
CA LEU A 847 3.56 -49.57 -12.88
C LEU A 847 2.89 -49.21 -14.21
N THR A 848 2.50 -50.23 -14.96
CA THR A 848 1.94 -50.09 -16.32
C THR A 848 0.42 -50.21 -16.36
N VAL A 849 -0.21 -49.52 -17.31
CA VAL A 849 -1.67 -49.62 -17.52
C VAL A 849 -2.09 -51.08 -17.73
N GLY A 850 -3.13 -51.50 -17.01
CA GLY A 850 -3.68 -52.85 -17.02
C GLY A 850 -3.09 -53.80 -15.97
N SER A 851 -2.07 -53.38 -15.22
CA SER A 851 -1.53 -54.16 -14.10
C SER A 851 -2.25 -53.86 -12.78
N THR A 852 -2.41 -54.87 -11.92
CA THR A 852 -3.09 -54.76 -10.62
C THR A 852 -2.07 -54.71 -9.48
N TRP A 853 -2.25 -53.72 -8.60
CA TRP A 853 -1.32 -53.41 -7.52
C TRP A 853 -2.10 -53.02 -6.26
N SER A 854 -1.46 -53.22 -5.12
CA SER A 854 -1.85 -52.66 -3.83
C SER A 854 -0.90 -51.53 -3.50
N PHE A 855 -1.46 -50.38 -3.12
CA PHE A 855 -0.73 -49.18 -2.74
C PHE A 855 -1.16 -48.79 -1.33
N THR A 856 -0.20 -48.65 -0.42
CA THR A 856 -0.43 -48.14 0.93
C THR A 856 0.19 -46.75 1.08
N GLY A 857 -0.60 -45.77 1.44
CA GLY A 857 -0.17 -44.37 1.48
C GLY A 857 -1.10 -43.51 2.30
N VAL A 858 -0.86 -42.21 2.33
CA VAL A 858 -1.70 -41.28 3.07
C VAL A 858 -2.76 -40.67 2.15
N GLY A 859 -4.03 -40.71 2.55
CA GLY A 859 -5.10 -39.99 1.87
C GLY A 859 -4.87 -38.48 1.95
N SER A 860 -5.14 -37.77 0.86
CA SER A 860 -4.92 -36.33 0.73
C SER A 860 -5.86 -35.77 -0.33
N GLN A 861 -6.05 -34.45 -0.35
CA GLN A 861 -6.67 -33.74 -1.45
C GLN A 861 -5.68 -32.74 -2.08
N TYR A 862 -5.73 -32.62 -3.41
CA TYR A 862 -5.06 -31.52 -4.12
C TYR A 862 -6.04 -30.89 -5.11
N SER A 863 -6.32 -29.60 -4.90
CA SER A 863 -7.43 -28.91 -5.58
C SER A 863 -8.75 -29.67 -5.37
N GLU A 864 -9.46 -30.04 -6.44
CA GLU A 864 -10.73 -30.76 -6.34
C GLU A 864 -10.56 -32.30 -6.34
N ASP A 865 -9.33 -32.81 -6.49
CA ASP A 865 -9.05 -34.24 -6.65
C ASP A 865 -8.51 -34.87 -5.35
N PHE A 866 -9.18 -35.91 -4.85
CA PHE A 866 -8.61 -36.79 -3.82
C PHE A 866 -7.51 -37.69 -4.39
N GLN A 867 -6.51 -37.97 -3.56
CA GLN A 867 -5.32 -38.71 -3.96
C GLN A 867 -4.72 -39.49 -2.80
N LEU A 868 -3.98 -40.54 -3.14
CA LEU A 868 -3.11 -41.27 -2.23
C LEU A 868 -1.67 -40.80 -2.42
N LEU A 869 -1.04 -40.28 -1.38
CA LEU A 869 0.37 -39.92 -1.36
C LEU A 869 1.21 -41.12 -0.96
N LEU A 870 2.15 -41.52 -1.82
CA LEU A 870 3.09 -42.60 -1.52
C LEU A 870 4.45 -42.05 -1.09
N GLY A 871 4.95 -42.54 0.05
CA GLY A 871 6.26 -42.20 0.56
C GLY A 871 7.35 -43.23 0.22
N TYR A 872 7.03 -44.53 0.25
CA TYR A 872 8.04 -45.58 0.26
C TYR A 872 7.77 -46.73 -0.72
N SER A 873 8.84 -47.31 -1.26
CA SER A 873 8.74 -48.39 -2.27
C SER A 873 8.19 -49.71 -1.72
N GLU A 874 8.33 -49.94 -0.41
CA GLU A 874 7.79 -51.12 0.27
C GLU A 874 6.26 -51.12 0.36
N ASP A 875 5.63 -49.96 0.20
CA ASP A 875 4.18 -49.80 0.20
C ASP A 875 3.54 -50.07 -1.17
N VAL A 876 4.33 -50.52 -2.15
CA VAL A 876 3.89 -50.81 -3.51
C VAL A 876 4.01 -52.31 -3.79
N VAL A 877 2.89 -53.01 -3.69
CA VAL A 877 2.84 -54.48 -3.80
C VAL A 877 2.17 -54.89 -5.11
N ASN A 878 2.88 -55.68 -5.91
CA ASN A 878 2.33 -56.26 -7.13
C ASN A 878 1.35 -57.37 -6.76
N LEU A 879 0.07 -57.24 -7.14
CA LEU A 879 -0.95 -58.26 -6.91
C LEU A 879 -1.06 -59.27 -8.06
N GLY A 880 -0.27 -59.07 -9.10
CA GLY A 880 -0.21 -59.90 -10.30
C GLY A 880 -1.02 -59.32 -11.47
N ILE A 881 -0.61 -59.72 -12.67
CA ILE A 881 -1.49 -59.69 -13.84
C ILE A 881 -2.65 -60.63 -13.52
N ASN A 882 -3.90 -60.20 -13.73
CA ASN A 882 -5.02 -61.14 -13.88
C ASN A 882 -4.60 -62.18 -14.91
N ASP A 883 -4.22 -63.37 -14.48
CA ASP A 883 -3.81 -64.46 -15.37
C ASP A 883 -5.05 -65.09 -15.99
N ASP A 884 -5.87 -64.27 -16.65
CA ASP A 884 -6.84 -64.67 -17.67
C ASP A 884 -6.13 -65.27 -18.90
N THR A 885 -4.79 -65.31 -18.91
CA THR A 885 -4.00 -66.02 -19.92
C THR A 885 -3.60 -67.45 -19.54
N ASN A 886 -3.88 -67.90 -18.31
CA ASN A 886 -3.75 -69.32 -17.91
C ASN A 886 -5.05 -69.95 -17.38
N LEU A 887 -6.20 -69.29 -17.55
CA LEU A 887 -7.45 -70.02 -17.44
C LEU A 887 -7.48 -71.11 -18.51
N PRO A 888 -7.72 -72.37 -18.13
CA PRO A 888 -7.80 -73.45 -19.10
C PRO A 888 -8.87 -73.13 -20.14
N THR A 889 -8.51 -73.04 -21.42
CA THR A 889 -9.49 -72.80 -22.49
C THR A 889 -10.37 -74.01 -22.80
N MET A 890 -10.14 -75.13 -22.10
CA MET A 890 -10.89 -76.37 -22.26
C MET A 890 -11.26 -76.98 -20.91
N PHE A 891 -12.55 -77.25 -20.73
CA PHE A 891 -13.06 -78.14 -19.70
C PHE A 891 -12.59 -79.57 -19.95
N GLY A 892 -12.04 -80.25 -18.94
CA GLY A 892 -11.69 -81.66 -19.09
C GLY A 892 -11.04 -82.28 -17.87
N LEU A 893 -11.11 -83.61 -17.81
CA LEU A 893 -10.30 -84.41 -16.91
C LEU A 893 -8.90 -84.60 -17.51
N HIS A 894 -7.89 -84.61 -16.66
CA HIS A 894 -6.55 -85.00 -17.03
C HIS A 894 -6.28 -86.47 -16.67
N THR A 895 -5.18 -87.00 -17.19
CA THR A 895 -4.75 -88.36 -16.89
C THR A 895 -4.45 -88.49 -15.40
N ALA A 896 -5.16 -89.40 -14.73
CA ALA A 896 -4.90 -89.73 -13.33
C ALA A 896 -3.48 -90.26 -13.14
N TYR A 897 -2.78 -89.82 -12.09
CA TYR A 897 -1.43 -90.30 -11.78
C TYR A 897 -1.28 -90.69 -10.30
N PRO A 898 -0.79 -91.90 -9.99
CA PRO A 898 -0.50 -93.00 -10.93
C PRO A 898 -1.78 -93.59 -11.56
N ASN A 899 -1.68 -94.26 -12.72
CA ASN A 899 -2.74 -95.09 -13.31
C ASN A 899 -2.07 -96.15 -14.25
N PRO A 900 -2.09 -97.46 -13.92
CA PRO A 900 -2.79 -98.09 -12.80
C PRO A 900 -2.28 -97.64 -11.43
N PHE A 901 -3.14 -97.70 -10.39
CA PHE A 901 -2.85 -97.13 -9.07
C PHE A 901 -3.14 -98.10 -7.92
N ASN A 902 -2.52 -97.87 -6.75
CA ASN A 902 -2.70 -98.68 -5.53
C ASN A 902 -2.25 -97.93 -4.24
N PRO A 903 -3.12 -97.73 -3.23
CA PRO A 903 -4.57 -97.61 -3.34
C PRO A 903 -5.00 -96.19 -3.75
N SER A 904 -4.05 -95.27 -3.97
CA SER A 904 -4.32 -93.84 -4.22
C SER A 904 -3.93 -93.37 -5.61
N THR A 905 -4.72 -92.48 -6.19
CA THR A 905 -4.39 -91.74 -7.42
C THR A 905 -4.80 -90.29 -7.29
N THR A 906 -4.06 -89.39 -7.94
CA THR A 906 -4.41 -87.97 -8.04
C THR A 906 -5.13 -87.73 -9.36
N LEU A 907 -6.32 -87.13 -9.25
CA LEU A 907 -7.16 -86.70 -10.36
C LEU A 907 -6.98 -85.20 -10.52
N ALA A 908 -6.64 -84.76 -11.72
CA ALA A 908 -6.56 -83.34 -12.06
C ALA A 908 -7.63 -83.02 -13.11
N TRP A 909 -8.22 -81.83 -13.07
CA TRP A 909 -9.18 -81.36 -14.06
C TRP A 909 -9.13 -79.85 -14.22
N THR A 910 -9.73 -79.38 -15.30
CA THR A 910 -9.82 -77.96 -15.64
C THR A 910 -11.27 -77.52 -15.80
N MET A 911 -11.57 -76.34 -15.27
CA MET A 911 -12.81 -75.59 -15.50
C MET A 911 -12.46 -74.43 -16.44
N ASP A 912 -13.12 -74.36 -17.60
CA ASP A 912 -12.92 -73.29 -18.59
C ASP A 912 -13.84 -72.08 -18.39
N HIS A 913 -14.76 -72.17 -17.42
CA HIS A 913 -15.60 -71.08 -16.94
C HIS A 913 -16.07 -71.41 -15.51
N SER A 914 -16.36 -70.38 -14.69
CA SER A 914 -16.91 -70.56 -13.35
C SER A 914 -18.32 -71.18 -13.43
N GLY A 915 -18.61 -72.19 -12.63
CA GLY A 915 -19.91 -72.86 -12.63
C GLY A 915 -20.03 -74.01 -11.62
N GLU A 916 -21.23 -74.56 -11.51
CA GLU A 916 -21.51 -75.75 -10.68
C GLU A 916 -20.84 -76.99 -11.28
N HIS A 917 -20.00 -77.66 -10.51
CA HIS A 917 -19.31 -78.89 -10.93
C HIS A 917 -19.63 -80.10 -10.03
N GLU A 918 -19.47 -81.31 -10.57
CA GLU A 918 -19.41 -82.56 -9.78
C GLU A 918 -18.33 -83.49 -10.37
N LEU A 919 -17.39 -83.93 -9.53
CA LEU A 919 -16.39 -84.95 -9.82
C LEU A 919 -16.74 -86.24 -9.07
N SER A 920 -17.13 -87.27 -9.80
CA SER A 920 -17.65 -88.53 -9.26
C SER A 920 -16.96 -89.75 -9.85
N VAL A 921 -16.87 -90.84 -9.09
CA VAL A 921 -16.28 -92.11 -9.53
C VAL A 921 -17.34 -93.20 -9.61
N TYR A 922 -17.32 -93.99 -10.69
CA TYR A 922 -18.27 -95.06 -10.98
C TYR A 922 -17.56 -96.39 -11.21
N ASN A 923 -18.18 -97.50 -10.82
CA ASN A 923 -17.71 -98.85 -11.16
C ASN A 923 -18.19 -99.28 -12.57
N ILE A 924 -17.75 -100.47 -13.04
CA ILE A 924 -18.06 -100.97 -14.39
C ILE A 924 -19.56 -101.19 -14.68
N ILE A 925 -20.40 -101.30 -13.66
CA ILE A 925 -21.87 -101.42 -13.80
C ILE A 925 -22.58 -100.06 -13.72
N GLY A 926 -21.85 -98.95 -13.63
CA GLY A 926 -22.40 -97.59 -13.59
C GLY A 926 -22.88 -97.13 -12.21
N GLN A 927 -22.54 -97.84 -11.13
CA GLN A 927 -22.86 -97.40 -9.77
C GLN A 927 -21.82 -96.36 -9.31
N ARG A 928 -22.29 -95.21 -8.81
CA ARG A 928 -21.44 -94.18 -8.20
C ARG A 928 -20.87 -94.69 -6.88
N VAL A 929 -19.55 -94.76 -6.77
CA VAL A 929 -18.81 -95.26 -5.60
C VAL A 929 -18.14 -94.15 -4.79
N ALA A 930 -17.97 -92.96 -5.36
CA ALA A 930 -17.49 -91.77 -4.64
C ALA A 930 -17.94 -90.47 -5.33
N VAL A 931 -18.13 -89.41 -4.54
CA VAL A 931 -18.14 -88.01 -4.99
C VAL A 931 -16.91 -87.37 -4.36
N LEU A 932 -16.03 -86.81 -5.18
CA LEU A 932 -14.72 -86.31 -4.75
C LEU A 932 -14.69 -84.79 -4.64
N SER A 933 -15.52 -84.10 -5.41
CA SER A 933 -15.71 -82.65 -5.35
C SER A 933 -17.09 -82.30 -5.95
N SER A 934 -17.80 -81.33 -5.37
CA SER A 934 -19.07 -80.84 -5.90
C SER A 934 -19.39 -79.43 -5.40
N GLY A 935 -20.10 -78.63 -6.20
CA GLY A 935 -20.54 -77.28 -5.87
C GLY A 935 -20.04 -76.24 -6.87
N PHE A 936 -20.30 -74.95 -6.59
CA PHE A 936 -19.79 -73.86 -7.41
C PHE A 936 -18.25 -73.79 -7.34
N MET A 937 -17.60 -73.63 -8.50
CA MET A 937 -16.15 -73.57 -8.62
C MET A 937 -15.78 -72.60 -9.74
N ASP A 938 -14.74 -71.79 -9.52
CA ASP A 938 -14.27 -70.84 -10.52
C ASP A 938 -13.59 -71.51 -11.73
N ALA A 939 -13.31 -70.75 -12.79
CA ALA A 939 -12.44 -71.21 -13.86
C ALA A 939 -11.02 -71.44 -13.32
N GLY A 940 -10.37 -72.54 -13.70
CA GLY A 940 -9.06 -72.89 -13.16
C GLY A 940 -8.69 -74.37 -13.26
N SER A 941 -7.48 -74.71 -12.81
CA SER A 941 -7.00 -76.10 -12.71
C SER A 941 -7.09 -76.60 -11.27
N TYR A 942 -7.65 -77.80 -11.10
CA TYR A 942 -7.94 -78.37 -9.79
C TYR A 942 -7.39 -79.79 -9.68
N THR A 943 -7.10 -80.23 -8.46
CA THR A 943 -6.70 -81.62 -8.18
C THR A 943 -7.40 -82.19 -6.95
N SER A 944 -7.62 -83.51 -6.93
CA SER A 944 -8.16 -84.26 -5.80
C SER A 944 -7.52 -85.65 -5.76
N THR A 945 -7.13 -86.08 -4.57
CA THR A 945 -6.62 -87.43 -4.36
C THR A 945 -7.76 -88.38 -4.02
N TRP A 946 -7.91 -89.44 -4.81
CA TRP A 946 -8.86 -90.52 -4.51
C TRP A 946 -8.16 -91.69 -3.80
N GLN A 947 -8.69 -92.07 -2.64
CA GLN A 947 -8.27 -93.23 -1.86
C GLN A 947 -9.24 -94.39 -2.07
N ALA A 948 -8.85 -95.43 -2.81
CA ALA A 948 -9.71 -96.56 -3.18
C ALA A 948 -9.39 -97.86 -2.41
N GLY A 949 -8.76 -97.73 -1.24
CA GLY A 949 -8.26 -98.86 -0.44
C GLY A 949 -9.32 -99.91 -0.08
N GLU A 950 -10.59 -99.52 0.01
CA GLU A 950 -11.71 -100.39 0.37
C GLU A 950 -12.44 -101.01 -0.83
N LEU A 951 -12.06 -100.67 -2.06
CA LEU A 951 -12.74 -101.14 -3.28
C LEU A 951 -12.00 -102.31 -3.96
N SER A 952 -12.69 -103.14 -4.74
CA SER A 952 -12.06 -104.28 -5.43
C SER A 952 -11.15 -103.83 -6.59
N SER A 953 -10.05 -104.54 -6.86
CA SER A 953 -9.23 -104.33 -8.06
C SER A 953 -10.11 -104.40 -9.32
N GLY A 954 -9.94 -103.47 -10.24
CA GLY A 954 -10.81 -103.37 -11.41
C GLY A 954 -10.80 -102.00 -12.07
N VAL A 955 -11.62 -101.88 -13.11
CA VAL A 955 -11.79 -100.66 -13.88
C VAL A 955 -12.84 -99.77 -13.23
N TYR A 956 -12.51 -98.49 -13.05
CA TYR A 956 -13.39 -97.43 -12.59
C TYR A 956 -13.41 -96.29 -13.61
N PHE A 957 -14.50 -95.51 -13.60
CA PHE A 957 -14.68 -94.34 -14.46
C PHE A 957 -14.82 -93.10 -13.58
N VAL A 958 -13.92 -92.15 -13.76
CA VAL A 958 -14.00 -90.81 -13.16
C VAL A 958 -14.77 -89.94 -14.12
N GLN A 959 -15.80 -89.25 -13.63
CA GLN A 959 -16.66 -88.39 -14.41
C GLN A 959 -16.65 -86.99 -13.80
N LEU A 960 -16.33 -86.00 -14.62
CA LEU A 960 -16.47 -84.58 -14.30
C LEU A 960 -17.67 -84.03 -15.08
N THR A 961 -18.55 -83.31 -14.41
CA THR A 961 -19.67 -82.58 -15.03
C THR A 961 -19.64 -81.14 -14.59
N SER A 962 -19.87 -80.21 -15.52
CA SER A 962 -20.19 -78.81 -15.23
C SER A 962 -21.22 -78.35 -16.25
N GLU A 963 -22.36 -77.83 -15.77
CA GLU A 963 -23.50 -77.41 -16.60
C GLU A 963 -23.92 -78.45 -17.67
N HIS A 964 -23.60 -78.21 -18.96
CA HIS A 964 -23.87 -79.08 -20.10
C HIS A 964 -22.64 -79.87 -20.61
N LYS A 965 -21.47 -79.69 -19.97
CA LYS A 965 -20.22 -80.35 -20.33
C LYS A 965 -19.97 -81.55 -19.41
N LYS A 966 -19.42 -82.61 -19.99
CA LYS A 966 -19.12 -83.86 -19.30
C LYS A 966 -17.89 -84.53 -19.89
N ASP A 967 -16.97 -84.94 -19.03
CA ASP A 967 -15.79 -85.71 -19.42
C ASP A 967 -15.65 -86.96 -18.53
N ILE A 968 -15.18 -88.07 -19.11
CA ILE A 968 -15.06 -89.36 -18.41
C ILE A 968 -13.73 -90.03 -18.71
N HIS A 969 -12.95 -90.29 -17.67
CA HIS A 969 -11.68 -91.01 -17.75
C HIS A 969 -11.74 -92.39 -17.11
N LYS A 970 -11.17 -93.38 -17.80
CA LYS A 970 -11.01 -94.74 -17.29
C LYS A 970 -9.73 -94.86 -16.45
N ILE A 971 -9.86 -95.37 -15.24
CA ILE A 971 -8.74 -95.65 -14.34
C ILE A 971 -8.75 -97.11 -13.86
N LEU A 972 -7.58 -97.66 -13.56
CA LEU A 972 -7.40 -99.05 -13.17
C LEU A 972 -6.79 -99.15 -11.76
N LEU A 973 -7.57 -99.68 -10.81
CA LEU A 973 -7.08 -100.04 -9.48
C LEU A 973 -6.48 -101.45 -9.52
N VAL A 974 -5.21 -101.59 -9.13
CA VAL A 974 -4.49 -102.88 -9.08
C VAL A 974 -3.95 -103.10 -7.68
N LYS A 975 -4.64 -103.91 -6.88
CA LYS A 975 -4.14 -104.39 -5.58
C LYS A 975 -3.17 -105.55 -5.72
#